data_AF-A0A246R9T8-F1
#
_entry.id   AF-A0A246R9T8-F1
#
_cell.length_a   1.000
_cell.length_b   1.000
_cell.length_c   1.000
_cell.angle_alpha   90.00
_cell.angle_beta   90.00
_cell.angle_gamma   90.00
#
_symmetry.space_group_name_H-M   'P 1'
#
loop_
_entity.id
_entity.type
_entity.pdbx_description
1 polymer ?
#
loop_
_entity_poly.entity_id
_entity_poly.type
_entity_poly.pdbx_seq_one_letter_code
_entity_poly.pdbx_strand_id
1 'polypeptide(L)'
;MPRHVDGDHPGLAGGQVPGQGCHEVVVAAPAVHQQEGAPPAVPVRPVPHPGGRLPVHRRTLPGVFAGSGVLPLKRAPPVRARRIVPFGTPGPFSGGAAVGRERTVDGRIDEFFAALVADCRGRLPVAPTGLLRFDVVAEDGEAATWFVRLAGAQTRVTRTGEHPDCTVEVRPEAFARLLAGRDNLVSMLLRGDISVAGDLALLFTFRRLLPVDADSVGTEPAAELVPHTAPGVVGLHEVTSVFAGNMFMISEKNGNVSATPTSPLGLFSFDTRFLSTWRLTINTESLSVLSVDDVATYEAKFGLVPGEPTHYVNATTSVLRHRWVGPEYEEEITLFNYAPEPVRYVVRLDVGADFAEVLEVRDGFRRARPVTATIADDALRLHYKRAGLHRETVITSSTPAALDEHGLTWTFTVEPHGTWSTRLRVLALLRDLHRRDLRERLTSSVGRSQHQRGRDIAARTAGVPRLRADHKPLQQAYEYGVRDLAALHYPGLNFETALPATGLPWSMALLGRESLVSSFQALPFMPERAVNTLRILALSQGVRHDPFRGEQPGKIVQESRYGDSGAFNDTPESASFSAADTTAAFVILLDEYERWTGDAELVRRFEFEVRAAIGWLDHDADRDGTGYVWSTRRPTRTGPQNESWRNSADAICFADGHPPTYPLAICEIQGYAFEARRRAARMARRFWDDPGWADRLERDAARLRDRFDRDFWLPDRGHYAVAVQLDGVPLDSLTSNMGQLLCTGIVAPHRAEQMVAHLMSPALYSGWGIRTLASTAADYNPLGHHTGAVWPWENSLIAWGLRRAGFRAQAARVATGLLDAARHFQGRLPAYLTGYDRATTHVPVPHGFTDSPYAPSAGAPLMLLRALLGLEPYEDHLAVDAAVPEELGQIELLDIRGRWGYADALGRGRPFRDRPVP
;
A
#
# COMPACT_ATOMS: atom_id res chain seq x y z
N MET A 1 -18.26 -7.99 -52.92
CA MET A 1 -19.00 -7.83 -54.21
C MET A 1 -19.96 -6.65 -54.04
N PRO A 2 -20.13 -5.78 -55.05
CA PRO A 2 -19.73 -4.37 -54.84
C PRO A 2 -20.75 -3.31 -55.30
N ARG A 3 -20.51 -2.02 -54.94
CA ARG A 3 -20.33 -0.92 -55.93
C ARG A 3 -19.87 0.41 -55.31
N HIS A 4 -19.01 1.10 -56.06
CA HIS A 4 -18.50 2.48 -55.88
C HIS A 4 -19.41 3.51 -56.58
N VAL A 5 -19.08 4.80 -56.37
CA VAL A 5 -19.09 5.99 -57.29
C VAL A 5 -19.55 7.20 -56.45
N ASP A 6 -18.79 8.27 -56.15
CA ASP A 6 -17.83 9.16 -56.86
C ASP A 6 -18.47 10.35 -57.64
N GLY A 7 -17.88 11.55 -57.46
CA GLY A 7 -18.17 12.82 -58.18
C GLY A 7 -19.19 13.76 -57.51
N ASP A 8 -19.06 15.10 -57.51
CA ASP A 8 -17.98 15.97 -58.02
C ASP A 8 -18.03 17.41 -57.43
N HIS A 9 -16.91 18.16 -57.57
CA HIS A 9 -16.74 19.60 -57.29
C HIS A 9 -17.42 20.51 -58.36
N PRO A 10 -17.59 21.86 -58.21
CA PRO A 10 -16.69 22.89 -57.63
C PRO A 10 -17.41 23.87 -56.66
N GLY A 11 -16.99 25.11 -56.33
CA GLY A 11 -15.92 26.00 -56.84
C GLY A 11 -15.64 27.23 -55.94
N LEU A 12 -15.23 28.38 -56.52
CA LEU A 12 -14.78 29.58 -55.78
C LEU A 12 -15.26 30.93 -56.37
N ALA A 13 -15.20 31.96 -55.49
CA ALA A 13 -15.03 33.40 -55.73
C ALA A 13 -16.26 34.32 -55.92
N GLY A 14 -16.25 35.45 -55.18
CA GLY A 14 -17.24 36.54 -55.27
C GLY A 14 -17.29 37.42 -54.01
N GLY A 15 -16.23 38.18 -53.71
CA GLY A 15 -16.18 39.07 -52.54
C GLY A 15 -16.46 40.54 -52.88
N GLN A 16 -16.95 41.31 -51.90
CA GLN A 16 -16.89 42.78 -51.91
C GLN A 16 -16.80 43.36 -50.48
N VAL A 17 -16.08 44.49 -50.37
CA VAL A 17 -15.57 45.21 -49.18
C VAL A 17 -15.97 46.70 -49.40
N PRO A 18 -16.39 47.53 -48.40
CA PRO A 18 -15.56 48.12 -47.32
C PRO A 18 -16.22 48.12 -45.91
N GLY A 19 -15.57 48.33 -44.76
CA GLY A 19 -14.49 49.27 -44.35
C GLY A 19 -15.12 50.43 -43.54
N GLN A 20 -14.62 50.97 -42.41
CA GLN A 20 -13.32 50.92 -41.69
C GLN A 20 -13.51 51.28 -40.19
N GLY A 21 -12.49 51.03 -39.35
CA GLY A 21 -12.30 51.60 -37.99
C GLY A 21 -12.57 50.62 -36.82
N CYS A 22 -11.79 50.57 -35.73
CA CYS A 22 -10.63 51.36 -35.30
C CYS A 22 -9.65 50.56 -34.40
N HIS A 23 -8.36 50.88 -34.53
CA HIS A 23 -7.24 50.80 -33.57
C HIS A 23 -7.24 49.84 -32.36
N GLU A 24 -6.23 48.95 -32.32
CA GLU A 24 -5.66 48.38 -31.10
C GLU A 24 -4.86 49.44 -30.30
N VAL A 25 -4.93 49.38 -28.97
CA VAL A 25 -3.99 50.04 -28.03
C VAL A 25 -3.68 49.10 -26.87
N VAL A 26 -2.39 49.00 -26.53
CA VAL A 26 -1.86 48.16 -25.45
C VAL A 26 -1.98 48.83 -24.08
N VAL A 27 -2.57 48.16 -23.09
CA VAL A 27 -2.52 48.49 -21.64
C VAL A 27 -2.53 47.15 -20.87
N ALA A 28 -1.39 46.63 -20.41
CA ALA A 28 -0.73 46.88 -19.11
C ALA A 28 -1.48 46.30 -17.89
N ALA A 29 -0.79 45.43 -17.15
CA ALA A 29 -1.29 44.72 -15.97
C ALA A 29 -1.31 45.61 -14.69
N PRO A 30 -2.20 45.34 -13.71
CA PRO A 30 -2.26 46.12 -12.48
C PRO A 30 -1.12 45.75 -11.51
N ALA A 31 -0.34 46.75 -11.13
CA ALA A 31 0.61 46.64 -10.02
C ALA A 31 -0.12 46.81 -8.68
N VAL A 32 0.15 45.92 -7.72
CA VAL A 32 -0.24 46.12 -6.31
C VAL A 32 0.98 46.58 -5.54
N HIS A 33 0.89 47.75 -4.91
CA HIS A 33 1.95 48.30 -4.06
C HIS A 33 2.23 47.38 -2.86
N GLN A 34 3.45 46.86 -2.76
CA GLN A 34 4.03 46.48 -1.47
C GLN A 34 4.76 47.70 -0.91
N GLN A 35 4.31 48.19 0.25
CA GLN A 35 5.08 49.12 1.07
C GLN A 35 6.15 48.35 1.84
N GLU A 36 7.38 48.88 1.85
CA GLU A 36 8.46 48.38 2.69
C GLU A 36 8.14 48.60 4.17
N GLY A 37 8.15 47.52 4.95
CA GLY A 37 7.91 47.54 6.39
C GLY A 37 8.71 46.44 7.07
N ALA A 38 9.97 46.72 7.42
CA ALA A 38 10.85 45.77 8.08
C ALA A 38 10.44 45.57 9.56
N PRO A 39 10.20 44.33 10.03
CA PRO A 39 10.14 44.01 11.45
C PRO A 39 11.56 43.83 12.04
N PRO A 40 11.77 44.09 13.34
CA PRO A 40 13.10 44.22 13.93
C PRO A 40 13.82 42.88 14.11
N ALA A 41 15.14 42.90 13.93
CA ALA A 41 16.02 41.77 14.22
C ALA A 41 16.06 41.48 15.74
N VAL A 42 15.66 40.27 16.12
CA VAL A 42 15.84 39.75 17.49
C VAL A 42 17.19 39.01 17.56
N PRO A 43 18.14 39.42 18.42
CA PRO A 43 19.45 38.78 18.48
C PRO A 43 19.39 37.46 19.25
N VAL A 44 19.43 36.34 18.52
CA VAL A 44 19.61 35.01 19.11
C VAL A 44 21.05 34.87 19.61
N ARG A 45 21.22 34.70 20.92
CA ARG A 45 22.53 34.42 21.55
C ARG A 45 23.04 33.02 21.17
N PRO A 46 24.33 32.84 20.86
CA PRO A 46 24.93 31.51 20.80
C PRO A 46 25.11 30.93 22.21
N VAL A 47 24.74 29.67 22.40
CA VAL A 47 25.02 28.87 23.61
C VAL A 47 26.09 27.83 23.24
N PRO A 48 27.14 27.59 24.07
CA PRO A 48 28.42 27.10 23.57
C PRO A 48 28.57 25.57 23.54
N HIS A 49 29.46 25.11 22.65
CA HIS A 49 30.08 23.78 22.76
C HIS A 49 30.95 23.67 24.04
N PRO A 50 30.89 22.54 24.75
CA PRO A 50 31.96 22.11 25.64
C PRO A 50 32.87 21.11 24.91
N GLY A 51 34.00 21.60 24.39
CA GLY A 51 35.13 20.74 24.05
C GLY A 51 35.99 20.48 25.30
N GLY A 52 36.20 19.22 25.67
CA GLY A 52 37.09 18.81 26.76
C GLY A 52 38.07 17.73 26.29
N ARG A 53 39.37 18.03 26.31
CA ARG A 53 40.44 17.09 25.92
C ARG A 53 41.28 16.67 27.13
N LEU A 54 41.59 15.36 27.17
CA LEU A 54 42.83 14.77 27.75
C LEU A 54 42.91 14.75 29.31
N PRO A 55 43.77 13.88 29.93
CA PRO A 55 44.89 13.15 29.33
C PRO A 55 45.02 11.63 29.55
N VAL A 56 45.93 11.10 28.74
CA VAL A 56 46.57 9.78 28.68
C VAL A 56 47.08 9.24 30.02
N HIS A 57 47.00 7.91 30.23
CA HIS A 57 48.09 7.17 30.89
C HIS A 57 48.31 5.75 30.35
N ARG A 58 49.58 5.36 30.20
CA ARG A 58 50.07 4.04 29.74
C ARG A 58 50.03 2.98 30.86
N ARG A 59 49.84 1.69 30.49
CA ARG A 59 50.59 0.49 30.98
C ARG A 59 50.08 -0.79 30.27
N THR A 60 50.84 -1.37 29.33
CA THR A 60 51.77 -2.53 29.47
C THR A 60 51.13 -3.93 29.56
N LEU A 61 51.42 -4.74 28.53
CA LEU A 61 51.44 -6.23 28.46
C LEU A 61 52.29 -6.86 29.60
N PRO A 62 52.12 -8.15 30.01
CA PRO A 62 52.22 -9.38 29.17
C PRO A 62 51.13 -10.47 29.47
N GLY A 63 51.08 -11.68 28.87
CA GLY A 63 51.77 -12.25 27.71
C GLY A 63 51.83 -13.82 27.72
N VAL A 64 51.84 -14.41 26.51
CA VAL A 64 52.41 -15.75 26.11
C VAL A 64 51.68 -17.08 26.48
N PHE A 65 51.87 -18.07 25.58
CA PHE A 65 51.50 -19.50 25.56
C PHE A 65 50.05 -19.83 25.16
N ALA A 66 49.71 -20.36 23.97
CA ALA A 66 50.28 -21.40 23.08
C ALA A 66 50.02 -22.84 23.51
N GLY A 67 49.35 -23.64 22.64
CA GLY A 67 49.02 -25.05 22.89
C GLY A 67 48.12 -25.66 21.80
N SER A 68 48.74 -26.27 20.80
CA SER A 68 48.08 -26.99 19.68
C SER A 68 47.57 -28.38 20.06
N GLY A 69 46.49 -28.85 19.41
CA GLY A 69 46.01 -30.24 19.52
C GLY A 69 45.01 -30.63 18.41
N VAL A 70 45.20 -31.78 17.77
CA VAL A 70 44.53 -32.23 16.53
C VAL A 70 43.70 -33.51 16.79
N LEU A 71 42.48 -33.60 16.21
CA LEU A 71 41.63 -34.74 15.72
C LEU A 71 41.83 -36.20 16.25
N PRO A 72 40.88 -37.19 16.15
CA PRO A 72 39.75 -37.28 15.19
C PRO A 72 38.40 -37.95 15.65
N LEU A 73 37.37 -37.84 14.78
CA LEU A 73 36.31 -38.83 14.39
C LEU A 73 35.75 -39.90 15.38
N LYS A 74 34.40 -40.00 15.49
CA LYS A 74 33.46 -40.95 14.79
C LYS A 74 32.25 -41.44 15.62
N ARG A 75 31.11 -41.66 14.91
CA ARG A 75 29.91 -42.52 15.19
C ARG A 75 28.72 -41.99 16.04
N ALA A 76 27.54 -41.98 15.40
CA ALA A 76 26.21 -42.25 15.96
C ALA A 76 25.91 -43.78 15.87
N PRO A 77 24.71 -44.36 16.17
CA PRO A 77 23.40 -43.83 16.68
C PRO A 77 23.03 -44.56 18.02
N PRO A 78 21.77 -44.87 18.47
CA PRO A 78 20.41 -44.63 17.93
C PRO A 78 19.30 -44.17 18.95
N VAL A 79 18.07 -44.11 18.44
CA VAL A 79 16.78 -43.76 19.08
C VAL A 79 16.21 -44.87 19.99
N ARG A 80 15.52 -44.51 21.10
CA ARG A 80 14.31 -45.22 21.57
C ARG A 80 13.45 -44.43 22.58
N ALA A 81 12.13 -44.55 22.44
CA ALA A 81 11.10 -43.91 23.27
C ALA A 81 10.75 -44.71 24.56
N ARG A 82 10.20 -44.02 25.57
CA ARG A 82 9.44 -44.50 26.77
C ARG A 82 9.26 -43.32 27.75
N ARG A 83 8.28 -43.26 28.66
CA ARG A 83 6.93 -43.86 28.82
C ARG A 83 6.22 -43.05 29.91
N ILE A 84 4.90 -42.88 29.84
CA ILE A 84 4.10 -42.24 30.91
C ILE A 84 3.75 -43.28 31.99
N VAL A 85 3.88 -42.92 33.28
CA VAL A 85 3.26 -43.54 34.48
C VAL A 85 3.25 -42.50 35.62
N PRO A 86 2.39 -42.60 36.66
CA PRO A 86 1.56 -41.46 37.05
C PRO A 86 1.70 -40.98 38.51
N PHE A 87 0.89 -39.97 38.85
CA PHE A 87 0.72 -39.31 40.13
C PHE A 87 0.77 -40.21 41.39
N GLY A 88 1.48 -39.71 42.39
CA GLY A 88 1.29 -40.09 43.81
C GLY A 88 0.79 -38.88 44.62
N THR A 89 -0.19 -39.11 45.50
CA THR A 89 -0.74 -38.12 46.42
C THR A 89 0.17 -37.90 47.65
N PRO A 90 0.38 -36.66 48.12
CA PRO A 90 1.01 -36.41 49.41
C PRO A 90 -0.02 -36.16 50.53
N GLY A 91 0.29 -36.65 51.74
CA GLY A 91 -0.44 -36.35 52.97
C GLY A 91 -0.05 -34.99 53.60
N PRO A 92 -0.71 -34.59 54.70
CA PRO A 92 -0.64 -33.23 55.21
C PRO A 92 0.49 -32.98 56.22
N PHE A 93 1.10 -31.80 56.16
CA PHE A 93 1.83 -31.20 57.29
C PHE A 93 1.57 -29.69 57.36
N SER A 94 1.68 -29.15 58.57
CA SER A 94 1.26 -27.81 58.98
C SER A 94 2.45 -26.91 59.37
N GLY A 95 2.24 -25.58 59.41
CA GLY A 95 3.15 -24.66 60.11
C GLY A 95 3.46 -23.37 59.35
N GLY A 96 2.83 -22.27 59.74
CA GLY A 96 2.85 -21.00 59.00
C GLY A 96 4.14 -20.17 59.06
N ALA A 97 4.22 -19.20 58.15
CA ALA A 97 4.67 -17.83 58.41
C ALA A 97 4.15 -16.92 57.28
N ALA A 98 3.75 -15.68 57.61
CA ALA A 98 3.17 -14.77 56.62
C ALA A 98 4.24 -13.99 55.86
N VAL A 99 4.27 -14.17 54.54
CA VAL A 99 4.89 -13.25 53.57
C VAL A 99 3.80 -12.91 52.55
N GLY A 100 3.77 -11.67 52.07
CA GLY A 100 2.69 -11.17 51.21
C GLY A 100 2.47 -12.06 49.98
N ARG A 101 1.24 -12.55 49.81
CA ARG A 101 0.85 -13.29 48.60
C ARG A 101 0.82 -12.31 47.43
N GLU A 102 1.85 -12.33 46.57
CA GLU A 102 1.61 -12.15 45.13
C GLU A 102 0.56 -13.21 44.72
N ARG A 103 -0.53 -12.77 44.09
CA ARG A 103 -1.64 -13.65 43.69
C ARG A 103 -1.72 -13.72 42.17
N THR A 104 -1.90 -14.94 41.69
CA THR A 104 -1.80 -15.34 40.29
C THR A 104 -3.14 -15.21 39.59
N VAL A 105 -3.21 -14.47 38.49
CA VAL A 105 -4.45 -14.22 37.73
C VAL A 105 -4.78 -15.39 36.77
N ASP A 106 -3.77 -16.05 36.23
CA ASP A 106 -3.80 -17.42 35.68
C ASP A 106 -2.34 -17.90 35.73
N GLY A 107 -2.08 -19.09 36.30
CA GLY A 107 -0.72 -19.61 36.45
C GLY A 107 0.07 -19.65 35.13
N ARG A 108 -0.61 -19.83 33.99
CA ARG A 108 0.02 -19.82 32.65
C ARG A 108 0.52 -18.44 32.23
N ILE A 109 -0.13 -17.36 32.70
CA ILE A 109 0.27 -15.99 32.41
C ILE A 109 1.52 -15.64 33.23
N ASP A 110 1.52 -16.01 34.51
CA ASP A 110 2.68 -15.86 35.40
C ASP A 110 3.89 -16.69 34.90
N GLU A 111 3.67 -17.96 34.51
CA GLU A 111 4.69 -18.83 33.92
C GLU A 111 5.28 -18.25 32.63
N PHE A 112 4.44 -17.73 31.72
CA PHE A 112 4.89 -17.10 30.49
C PHE A 112 5.82 -15.90 30.76
N PHE A 113 5.40 -14.95 31.60
CA PHE A 113 6.21 -13.76 31.89
C PHE A 113 7.50 -14.11 32.66
N ALA A 114 7.50 -15.17 33.48
CA ALA A 114 8.71 -15.68 34.10
C ALA A 114 9.68 -16.32 33.07
N ALA A 115 9.15 -17.08 32.11
CA ALA A 115 9.94 -17.75 31.08
C ALA A 115 10.62 -16.79 30.08
N LEU A 116 10.04 -15.59 29.85
CA LEU A 116 10.62 -14.57 28.96
C LEU A 116 12.06 -14.17 29.33
N VAL A 117 12.47 -14.30 30.59
CA VAL A 117 13.84 -13.99 31.03
C VAL A 117 14.88 -15.01 30.50
N ALA A 118 14.44 -16.22 30.14
CA ALA A 118 15.31 -17.30 29.68
C ALA A 118 15.36 -17.46 28.14
N ASP A 119 14.27 -17.17 27.43
CA ASP A 119 14.01 -17.69 26.07
C ASP A 119 13.98 -16.64 24.93
N CYS A 120 14.81 -15.60 25.03
CA CYS A 120 14.79 -14.45 24.09
C CYS A 120 15.98 -14.33 23.13
N ARG A 121 16.97 -15.24 23.18
CA ARG A 121 18.15 -15.16 22.30
C ARG A 121 17.76 -15.35 20.83
N GLY A 122 18.08 -14.38 19.98
CA GLY A 122 17.86 -14.47 18.53
C GLY A 122 16.42 -14.26 18.07
N ARG A 123 15.49 -13.85 18.96
CA ARG A 123 14.09 -13.54 18.59
C ARG A 123 13.82 -12.06 18.34
N LEU A 124 14.64 -11.16 18.89
CA LEU A 124 14.39 -9.73 18.85
C LEU A 124 15.38 -8.98 17.94
N PRO A 125 14.90 -8.00 17.16
CA PRO A 125 15.75 -7.07 16.41
C PRO A 125 16.43 -6.07 17.35
N VAL A 126 17.32 -5.24 16.79
CA VAL A 126 18.03 -4.19 17.56
C VAL A 126 17.10 -3.04 17.98
N ALA A 127 16.02 -2.79 17.23
CA ALA A 127 15.05 -1.73 17.49
C ALA A 127 13.64 -2.15 16.99
N PRO A 128 12.54 -1.55 17.50
CA PRO A 128 12.47 -0.55 18.57
C PRO A 128 12.82 -1.12 19.96
N THR A 129 13.21 -0.23 20.87
CA THR A 129 13.54 -0.54 22.27
C THR A 129 12.73 0.35 23.19
N GLY A 130 12.22 -0.19 24.30
CA GLY A 130 11.34 0.54 25.21
C GLY A 130 10.81 -0.32 26.34
N LEU A 131 9.91 0.24 27.15
CA LEU A 131 9.25 -0.38 28.29
C LEU A 131 7.75 -0.55 28.01
N LEU A 132 7.30 -1.80 27.85
CA LEU A 132 5.87 -2.12 27.85
C LEU A 132 5.39 -2.34 29.29
N ARG A 133 4.18 -1.87 29.60
CA ARG A 133 3.39 -2.26 30.76
C ARG A 133 2.20 -3.09 30.30
N PHE A 134 2.02 -4.28 30.85
CA PHE A 134 0.82 -5.10 30.68
C PHE A 134 0.02 -5.06 31.98
N ASP A 135 -1.23 -4.61 31.89
CA ASP A 135 -2.23 -4.70 32.95
C ASP A 135 -3.26 -5.77 32.54
N VAL A 136 -3.22 -6.92 33.20
CA VAL A 136 -4.20 -8.00 33.00
C VAL A 136 -5.30 -7.83 34.04
N VAL A 137 -6.49 -7.40 33.62
CA VAL A 137 -7.57 -6.93 34.49
C VAL A 137 -8.77 -7.89 34.42
N ALA A 138 -9.11 -8.49 35.56
CA ALA A 138 -10.26 -9.38 35.73
C ALA A 138 -11.59 -8.60 35.84
N GLU A 139 -12.73 -9.29 35.70
CA GLU A 139 -14.06 -8.65 35.69
C GLU A 139 -14.47 -8.02 37.04
N ASP A 140 -13.87 -8.45 38.15
CA ASP A 140 -14.02 -7.86 39.48
C ASP A 140 -13.16 -6.61 39.71
N GLY A 141 -12.29 -6.26 38.74
CA GLY A 141 -11.36 -5.15 38.81
C GLY A 141 -10.00 -5.49 39.43
N GLU A 142 -9.73 -6.74 39.83
CA GLU A 142 -8.37 -7.13 40.21
C GLU A 142 -7.45 -7.09 38.99
N ALA A 143 -6.28 -6.44 39.14
CA ALA A 143 -5.31 -6.25 38.07
C ALA A 143 -3.93 -6.77 38.48
N ALA A 144 -3.34 -7.62 37.64
CA ALA A 144 -1.92 -7.95 37.73
C ALA A 144 -1.12 -7.17 36.69
N THR A 145 -0.01 -6.57 37.11
CA THR A 145 0.85 -5.75 36.25
C THR A 145 2.21 -6.43 36.03
N TRP A 146 2.68 -6.36 34.79
CA TRP A 146 4.05 -6.71 34.39
C TRP A 146 4.66 -5.58 33.57
N PHE A 147 5.97 -5.38 33.72
CA PHE A 147 6.76 -4.47 32.92
C PHE A 147 7.76 -5.27 32.11
N VAL A 148 7.72 -5.14 30.78
CA VAL A 148 8.62 -5.84 29.84
C VAL A 148 9.49 -4.81 29.14
N ARG A 149 10.78 -4.79 29.48
CA ARG A 149 11.76 -3.95 28.80
C ARG A 149 12.34 -4.71 27.61
N LEU A 150 12.19 -4.15 26.41
CA LEU A 150 12.86 -4.56 25.18
C LEU A 150 14.13 -3.70 25.02
N ALA A 151 15.30 -4.33 25.01
CA ALA A 151 16.60 -3.65 24.94
C ALA A 151 17.48 -4.32 23.87
N GLY A 152 17.12 -4.12 22.61
CA GLY A 152 17.66 -4.83 21.46
C GLY A 152 17.38 -6.33 21.56
N ALA A 153 18.40 -7.15 21.30
CA ALA A 153 18.32 -8.61 21.38
C ALA A 153 18.16 -9.20 22.81
N GLN A 154 17.69 -8.40 23.78
CA GLN A 154 17.51 -8.79 25.18
C GLN A 154 16.17 -8.28 25.75
N THR A 155 15.64 -9.04 26.70
CA THR A 155 14.43 -8.73 27.47
C THR A 155 14.71 -8.70 28.95
N ARG A 156 13.90 -7.94 29.69
CA ARG A 156 13.79 -8.06 31.14
C ARG A 156 12.35 -7.87 31.57
N VAL A 157 11.87 -8.72 32.46
CA VAL A 157 10.53 -8.62 33.07
C VAL A 157 10.66 -8.19 34.52
N THR A 158 9.82 -7.25 34.97
CA THR A 158 9.69 -6.83 36.38
C THR A 158 8.22 -6.63 36.75
N ARG A 159 7.90 -6.66 38.05
CA ARG A 159 6.57 -6.33 38.58
C ARG A 159 6.36 -4.85 38.84
N THR A 160 7.46 -4.10 38.99
CA THR A 160 7.48 -2.66 39.22
C THR A 160 8.20 -1.95 38.07
N GLY A 161 7.77 -0.72 37.81
CA GLY A 161 8.29 0.14 36.75
C GLY A 161 7.53 1.47 36.73
N GLU A 162 8.15 2.48 36.15
CA GLU A 162 7.61 3.83 35.99
C GLU A 162 7.78 4.25 34.52
N HIS A 163 6.95 5.19 34.07
CA HIS A 163 7.00 5.76 32.71
C HIS A 163 7.09 4.72 31.57
N PRO A 164 6.08 3.82 31.40
CA PRO A 164 6.05 2.91 30.26
C PRO A 164 5.84 3.66 28.95
N ASP A 165 6.61 3.29 27.93
CA ASP A 165 6.51 3.81 26.56
C ASP A 165 5.27 3.26 25.83
N CYS A 166 4.79 2.08 26.25
CA CYS A 166 3.55 1.46 25.77
C CYS A 166 2.82 0.81 26.95
N THR A 167 1.52 1.06 27.10
CA THR A 167 0.65 0.37 28.08
C THR A 167 -0.39 -0.46 27.34
N VAL A 168 -0.56 -1.72 27.75
CA VAL A 168 -1.51 -2.69 27.19
C VAL A 168 -2.40 -3.19 28.31
N GLU A 169 -3.68 -2.97 28.18
CA GLU A 169 -4.72 -3.43 29.08
C GLU A 169 -5.51 -4.56 28.39
N VAL A 170 -5.70 -5.69 29.07
CA VAL A 170 -6.26 -6.92 28.50
C VAL A 170 -6.97 -7.76 29.55
N ARG A 171 -8.02 -8.50 29.18
CA ARG A 171 -8.66 -9.47 30.08
C ARG A 171 -7.88 -10.80 30.16
N PRO A 172 -7.88 -11.52 31.29
CA PRO A 172 -7.17 -12.80 31.45
C PRO A 172 -7.46 -13.80 30.33
N GLU A 173 -8.72 -13.95 29.95
CA GLU A 173 -9.20 -14.92 28.95
C GLU A 173 -8.71 -14.54 27.55
N ALA A 174 -8.64 -13.24 27.25
CA ALA A 174 -8.15 -12.71 25.98
C ALA A 174 -6.63 -12.93 25.86
N PHE A 175 -5.87 -12.65 26.92
CA PHE A 175 -4.43 -12.94 26.95
C PHE A 175 -4.15 -14.45 26.88
N ALA A 176 -4.95 -15.28 27.55
CA ALA A 176 -4.84 -16.73 27.48
C ALA A 176 -5.13 -17.30 26.06
N ARG A 177 -6.03 -16.69 25.28
CA ARG A 177 -6.20 -17.06 23.85
C ARG A 177 -4.95 -16.72 23.02
N LEU A 178 -4.38 -15.53 23.22
CA LEU A 178 -3.16 -15.09 22.53
C LEU A 178 -1.95 -16.01 22.81
N LEU A 179 -1.76 -16.38 24.08
CA LEU A 179 -0.74 -17.34 24.50
C LEU A 179 -0.99 -18.74 23.93
N ALA A 180 -2.25 -19.18 23.86
CA ALA A 180 -2.62 -20.43 23.21
C ALA A 180 -2.55 -20.38 21.67
N GLY A 181 -2.14 -19.27 21.07
CA GLY A 181 -2.06 -19.08 19.61
C GLY A 181 -3.40 -19.02 18.89
N ARG A 182 -4.51 -18.91 19.62
CA ARG A 182 -5.89 -18.87 19.08
C ARG A 182 -6.39 -17.46 18.81
N ASP A 183 -5.49 -16.48 18.72
CA ASP A 183 -5.82 -15.07 18.52
C ASP A 183 -4.62 -14.25 18.04
N ASN A 184 -4.89 -13.04 17.54
CA ASN A 184 -3.88 -12.12 17.02
C ASN A 184 -4.05 -10.72 17.63
N LEU A 185 -2.93 -10.08 18.02
CA LEU A 185 -2.92 -8.75 18.64
C LEU A 185 -3.63 -7.67 17.80
N VAL A 186 -3.53 -7.70 16.47
CA VAL A 186 -4.21 -6.73 15.59
C VAL A 186 -5.72 -6.93 15.64
N SER A 187 -6.17 -8.19 15.55
CA SER A 187 -7.58 -8.57 15.65
C SER A 187 -8.17 -8.16 17.01
N MET A 188 -7.49 -8.50 18.11
CA MET A 188 -7.88 -8.14 19.47
C MET A 188 -8.00 -6.62 19.65
N LEU A 189 -7.09 -5.83 19.06
CA LEU A 189 -7.14 -4.37 19.10
C LEU A 189 -8.38 -3.82 18.37
N LEU A 190 -8.68 -4.35 17.18
CA LEU A 190 -9.82 -3.93 16.36
C LEU A 190 -11.17 -4.36 16.95
N ARG A 191 -11.21 -5.46 17.71
CA ARG A 191 -12.40 -5.91 18.46
C ARG A 191 -12.62 -5.20 19.80
N GLY A 192 -11.66 -4.40 20.26
CA GLY A 192 -11.71 -3.80 21.60
C GLY A 192 -11.45 -4.79 22.76
N ASP A 193 -10.87 -5.97 22.48
CA ASP A 193 -10.46 -6.93 23.52
C ASP A 193 -9.22 -6.44 24.30
N ILE A 194 -8.44 -5.53 23.70
CA ILE A 194 -7.30 -4.85 24.32
C ILE A 194 -7.41 -3.33 24.17
N SER A 195 -6.95 -2.62 25.18
CA SER A 195 -6.80 -1.16 25.21
C SER A 195 -5.30 -0.84 25.21
N VAL A 196 -4.82 -0.08 24.22
CA VAL A 196 -3.38 0.24 24.08
C VAL A 196 -3.16 1.74 24.07
N ALA A 197 -2.07 2.17 24.71
CA ALA A 197 -1.62 3.56 24.75
C ALA A 197 -0.10 3.65 24.58
N GLY A 198 0.40 4.70 23.95
CA GLY A 198 1.83 4.89 23.68
C GLY A 198 2.27 4.32 22.33
N ASP A 199 3.52 3.82 22.26
CA ASP A 199 4.12 3.30 21.03
C ASP A 199 3.69 1.85 20.74
N LEU A 200 2.78 1.70 19.78
CA LEU A 200 2.28 0.40 19.33
C LEU A 200 3.36 -0.45 18.62
N ALA A 201 4.46 0.13 18.13
CA ALA A 201 5.56 -0.63 17.54
C ALA A 201 6.25 -1.55 18.56
N LEU A 202 6.31 -1.16 19.84
CA LEU A 202 6.80 -2.02 20.91
C LEU A 202 5.94 -3.28 21.08
N LEU A 203 4.61 -3.18 20.91
CA LEU A 203 3.71 -4.34 20.99
C LEU A 203 3.88 -5.28 19.78
N PHE A 204 4.08 -4.72 18.58
CA PHE A 204 4.39 -5.50 17.37
C PHE A 204 5.74 -6.23 17.46
N THR A 205 6.71 -5.64 18.18
CA THR A 205 7.99 -6.28 18.50
C THR A 205 7.85 -7.33 19.59
N PHE A 206 7.10 -7.04 20.67
CA PHE A 206 6.79 -8.00 21.74
C PHE A 206 6.15 -9.29 21.22
N ARG A 207 5.37 -9.23 20.12
CA ARG A 207 4.82 -10.42 19.45
C ARG A 207 5.86 -11.51 19.13
N ARG A 208 7.13 -11.15 18.90
CA ARG A 208 8.25 -12.09 18.67
C ARG A 208 8.57 -12.99 19.87
N LEU A 209 7.99 -12.68 21.03
CA LEU A 209 8.14 -13.40 22.29
C LEU A 209 6.94 -14.32 22.60
N LEU A 210 5.88 -14.27 21.79
CA LEU A 210 4.77 -15.21 21.88
C LEU A 210 5.19 -16.59 21.33
N PRO A 211 4.48 -17.68 21.66
CA PRO A 211 4.73 -19.00 21.09
C PRO A 211 4.71 -18.99 19.56
N VAL A 212 5.60 -19.75 18.92
CA VAL A 212 5.74 -19.72 17.45
C VAL A 212 4.51 -20.32 16.78
N ASP A 213 3.99 -21.42 17.28
CA ASP A 213 2.79 -22.04 16.72
C ASP A 213 1.53 -21.20 16.99
N ALA A 214 0.65 -21.11 15.99
CA ALA A 214 -0.62 -20.39 16.06
C ALA A 214 -1.66 -21.02 15.12
N ASP A 215 -2.92 -20.77 15.45
CA ASP A 215 -4.07 -21.01 14.61
C ASP A 215 -5.12 -19.92 14.91
N SER A 216 -5.04 -18.79 14.21
CA SER A 216 -5.92 -17.64 14.45
C SER A 216 -7.36 -17.83 13.91
N VAL A 217 -7.78 -19.02 13.47
CA VAL A 217 -9.15 -19.24 12.96
C VAL A 217 -10.18 -18.74 13.97
N GLY A 218 -11.18 -17.99 13.49
CA GLY A 218 -12.28 -17.49 14.30
C GLY A 218 -13.00 -18.63 15.05
N THR A 219 -13.24 -18.44 16.34
CA THR A 219 -13.94 -19.46 17.17
C THR A 219 -15.45 -19.50 16.94
N GLU A 220 -16.00 -18.49 16.26
CA GLU A 220 -17.41 -18.43 15.84
C GLU A 220 -17.48 -18.57 14.31
N PRO A 221 -18.58 -19.11 13.75
CA PRO A 221 -18.79 -19.11 12.31
C PRO A 221 -18.78 -17.69 11.75
N ALA A 222 -18.08 -17.48 10.63
CA ALA A 222 -18.10 -16.21 9.92
C ALA A 222 -19.55 -15.80 9.59
N ALA A 223 -19.87 -14.53 9.78
CA ALA A 223 -21.22 -14.02 9.51
C ALA A 223 -21.61 -14.22 8.04
N GLU A 224 -22.83 -14.70 7.79
CA GLU A 224 -23.30 -15.09 6.47
C GLU A 224 -23.27 -13.90 5.49
N LEU A 225 -22.48 -14.04 4.42
CA LEU A 225 -22.40 -13.09 3.31
C LEU A 225 -23.49 -13.41 2.29
N VAL A 226 -24.45 -12.51 2.12
CA VAL A 226 -25.49 -12.64 1.11
C VAL A 226 -24.99 -12.04 -0.22
N PRO A 227 -24.94 -12.80 -1.34
CA PRO A 227 -24.58 -12.26 -2.64
C PRO A 227 -25.67 -11.31 -3.16
N HIS A 228 -25.29 -10.18 -3.75
CA HIS A 228 -26.26 -9.31 -4.42
C HIS A 228 -26.36 -9.64 -5.92
N THR A 229 -27.58 -9.73 -6.43
CA THR A 229 -27.89 -10.18 -7.81
C THR A 229 -27.50 -9.22 -8.94
N ALA A 230 -26.99 -8.02 -8.62
CA ALA A 230 -26.47 -7.08 -9.61
C ALA A 230 -25.40 -6.15 -8.98
N PRO A 231 -24.17 -6.11 -9.50
CA PRO A 231 -23.25 -5.01 -9.25
C PRO A 231 -23.84 -3.70 -9.76
N GLY A 232 -23.81 -2.63 -8.97
CA GLY A 232 -24.09 -1.30 -9.44
C GLY A 232 -22.93 -0.83 -10.30
N VAL A 233 -23.08 -0.91 -11.63
CA VAL A 233 -22.02 -0.57 -12.60
C VAL A 233 -21.91 0.97 -12.75
N VAL A 234 -21.67 1.67 -11.65
CA VAL A 234 -21.19 3.04 -11.68
C VAL A 234 -19.68 2.96 -11.90
N GLY A 235 -19.21 3.42 -13.05
CA GLY A 235 -17.78 3.45 -13.33
C GLY A 235 -17.07 4.42 -12.40
N LEU A 236 -15.91 4.04 -11.85
CA LEU A 236 -15.10 4.93 -10.99
C LEU A 236 -14.59 6.20 -11.73
N HIS A 237 -14.80 6.28 -13.04
CA HIS A 237 -14.51 7.45 -13.87
C HIS A 237 -15.67 8.47 -13.96
N GLU A 238 -16.86 8.13 -13.43
CA GLU A 238 -18.05 8.99 -13.46
C GLU A 238 -18.34 9.69 -12.12
N VAL A 239 -17.56 9.38 -11.09
CA VAL A 239 -17.71 9.87 -9.71
C VAL A 239 -16.64 10.92 -9.36
N THR A 240 -16.94 11.76 -8.38
CA THR A 240 -15.95 12.64 -7.75
C THR A 240 -15.38 11.97 -6.51
N SER A 241 -14.07 12.08 -6.28
CA SER A 241 -13.43 11.47 -5.11
C SER A 241 -12.38 12.36 -4.46
N VAL A 242 -12.34 12.33 -3.13
CA VAL A 242 -11.33 13.01 -2.30
C VAL A 242 -10.87 12.09 -1.17
N PHE A 243 -9.57 12.08 -0.87
CA PHE A 243 -8.94 11.22 0.11
C PHE A 243 -7.79 11.90 0.86
N ALA A 244 -7.60 11.52 2.13
CA ALA A 244 -6.46 11.95 2.94
C ALA A 244 -5.99 10.80 3.85
N GLY A 245 -5.05 10.01 3.35
CA GLY A 245 -4.68 8.76 4.01
C GLY A 245 -5.78 7.71 3.85
N ASN A 246 -6.18 7.03 4.93
CA ASN A 246 -7.14 5.93 4.89
C ASN A 246 -8.61 6.39 5.01
N MET A 247 -8.87 7.69 5.04
CA MET A 247 -10.21 8.27 4.91
C MET A 247 -10.40 8.79 3.49
N PHE A 248 -11.55 8.48 2.88
CA PHE A 248 -11.91 8.93 1.54
C PHE A 248 -13.43 9.04 1.34
N MET A 249 -13.87 10.03 0.56
CA MET A 249 -15.26 10.22 0.14
C MET A 249 -15.34 9.99 -1.37
N ILE A 250 -16.29 9.17 -1.80
CA ILE A 250 -16.68 9.00 -3.21
C ILE A 250 -18.15 9.40 -3.34
N SER A 251 -18.45 10.29 -4.27
CA SER A 251 -19.79 10.82 -4.49
C SER A 251 -20.14 10.99 -5.96
N GLU A 252 -21.43 11.20 -6.22
CA GLU A 252 -21.92 11.75 -7.49
C GLU A 252 -21.31 13.14 -7.76
N LYS A 253 -21.43 13.62 -9.01
CA LYS A 253 -20.93 14.95 -9.45
C LYS A 253 -21.66 16.15 -8.82
N ASN A 254 -22.81 15.93 -8.17
CA ASN A 254 -23.50 16.93 -7.33
C ASN A 254 -23.04 16.87 -5.85
N GLY A 255 -22.06 16.01 -5.55
CA GLY A 255 -21.60 15.70 -4.20
C GLY A 255 -22.47 14.68 -3.44
N ASN A 256 -23.64 14.29 -3.93
CA ASN A 256 -24.51 13.39 -3.17
C ASN A 256 -23.97 11.96 -3.09
N VAL A 257 -24.31 11.31 -1.98
CA VAL A 257 -24.11 9.88 -1.78
C VAL A 257 -25.49 9.25 -1.58
N SER A 258 -25.80 8.24 -2.38
CA SER A 258 -26.94 7.36 -2.22
C SER A 258 -26.51 5.94 -2.57
N ALA A 259 -25.86 5.27 -1.62
CA ALA A 259 -25.21 4.00 -1.87
C ALA A 259 -26.22 2.83 -1.94
N THR A 260 -26.08 2.02 -2.99
CA THR A 260 -26.54 0.63 -2.98
C THR A 260 -25.46 -0.26 -2.33
N PRO A 261 -25.76 -1.52 -1.95
CA PRO A 261 -24.75 -2.41 -1.35
C PRO A 261 -23.50 -2.62 -2.19
N THR A 262 -23.63 -2.54 -3.52
CA THR A 262 -22.57 -2.76 -4.51
C THR A 262 -22.03 -1.46 -5.14
N SER A 263 -22.52 -0.31 -4.69
CA SER A 263 -22.06 1.00 -5.17
C SER A 263 -20.82 1.46 -4.38
N PRO A 264 -19.78 1.99 -5.04
CA PRO A 264 -18.57 2.51 -4.39
C PRO A 264 -18.78 3.85 -3.68
N LEU A 265 -19.98 4.46 -3.77
CA LEU A 265 -20.26 5.74 -3.12
C LEU A 265 -20.25 5.62 -1.59
N GLY A 266 -19.73 6.65 -0.92
CA GLY A 266 -19.71 6.74 0.55
C GLY A 266 -18.50 7.47 1.12
N LEU A 267 -18.58 7.79 2.42
CA LEU A 267 -17.42 8.14 3.23
C LEU A 267 -16.87 6.85 3.86
N PHE A 268 -15.64 6.51 3.52
CA PHE A 268 -14.92 5.38 4.05
C PHE A 268 -13.80 5.83 4.98
N SER A 269 -13.54 5.04 6.02
CA SER A 269 -12.40 5.18 6.93
C SER A 269 -12.12 3.81 7.55
N PHE A 270 -10.84 3.47 7.80
CA PHE A 270 -10.46 2.17 8.39
C PHE A 270 -11.18 0.96 7.74
N ASP A 271 -11.15 0.91 6.40
CA ASP A 271 -11.73 -0.17 5.57
C ASP A 271 -13.27 -0.31 5.69
N THR A 272 -13.97 0.68 6.26
CA THR A 272 -15.41 0.66 6.58
C THR A 272 -16.13 1.90 6.04
N ARG A 273 -17.37 1.75 5.52
CA ARG A 273 -18.25 2.85 5.07
C ARG A 273 -19.01 3.50 6.24
N PHE A 274 -18.51 4.63 6.73
CA PHE A 274 -19.13 5.42 7.81
C PHE A 274 -20.30 6.30 7.33
N LEU A 275 -20.41 6.60 6.04
CA LEU A 275 -21.62 7.20 5.43
C LEU A 275 -21.99 6.45 4.14
N SER A 276 -23.21 5.92 4.08
CA SER A 276 -23.85 5.34 2.90
C SER A 276 -24.90 6.26 2.26
N THR A 277 -25.38 7.27 2.99
CA THR A 277 -26.24 8.34 2.47
C THR A 277 -25.72 9.70 2.93
N TRP A 278 -25.65 10.64 2.00
CA TRP A 278 -25.27 12.04 2.22
C TRP A 278 -25.89 12.89 1.10
N ARG A 279 -27.19 13.13 1.20
CA ARG A 279 -28.01 13.70 0.12
C ARG A 279 -28.56 15.06 0.51
N LEU A 280 -28.13 16.09 -0.22
CA LEU A 280 -28.58 17.47 -0.02
C LEU A 280 -29.75 17.79 -0.94
N THR A 281 -30.81 18.39 -0.38
CA THR A 281 -31.97 18.93 -1.11
C THR A 281 -32.35 20.31 -0.58
N ILE A 282 -32.95 21.14 -1.42
CA ILE A 282 -33.43 22.49 -1.07
C ILE A 282 -34.87 22.61 -1.51
N ASN A 283 -35.76 22.99 -0.58
CA ASN A 283 -37.21 23.07 -0.83
C ASN A 283 -37.79 21.78 -1.45
N THR A 284 -37.24 20.63 -1.04
CA THR A 284 -37.45 19.26 -1.57
C THR A 284 -36.89 18.97 -2.97
N GLU A 285 -36.31 19.94 -3.66
CA GLU A 285 -35.67 19.76 -4.96
C GLU A 285 -34.26 19.15 -4.83
N SER A 286 -33.91 18.30 -5.80
CA SER A 286 -32.54 17.83 -6.04
C SER A 286 -31.68 18.94 -6.66
N LEU A 287 -30.36 18.81 -6.53
CA LEU A 287 -29.41 19.79 -7.07
C LEU A 287 -28.76 19.30 -8.37
N SER A 288 -28.89 20.10 -9.45
CA SER A 288 -28.19 19.88 -10.72
C SER A 288 -26.81 20.57 -10.73
N VAL A 289 -25.89 20.00 -11.50
CA VAL A 289 -24.46 20.37 -11.51
C VAL A 289 -24.17 21.45 -12.53
N LEU A 290 -23.57 22.56 -12.09
CA LEU A 290 -22.96 23.56 -12.98
C LEU A 290 -21.45 23.29 -13.17
N SER A 291 -20.74 22.95 -12.09
CA SER A 291 -19.30 22.69 -12.12
C SER A 291 -18.84 21.78 -10.98
N VAL A 292 -17.74 21.06 -11.22
CA VAL A 292 -16.95 20.35 -10.21
C VAL A 292 -15.50 20.76 -10.40
N ASP A 293 -14.80 21.06 -9.30
CA ASP A 293 -13.39 21.45 -9.29
C ASP A 293 -12.62 20.59 -8.28
N ASP A 294 -11.73 19.74 -8.82
CA ASP A 294 -10.86 18.81 -8.06
C ASP A 294 -9.58 19.54 -7.60
N VAL A 295 -9.77 20.49 -6.67
CA VAL A 295 -8.72 21.42 -6.19
C VAL A 295 -7.45 20.70 -5.73
N ALA A 296 -7.61 19.63 -4.94
CA ALA A 296 -6.51 18.78 -4.48
C ALA A 296 -7.02 17.36 -4.21
N THR A 297 -6.11 16.40 -3.97
CA THR A 297 -6.51 15.01 -3.67
C THR A 297 -7.42 14.89 -2.44
N TYR A 298 -7.37 15.86 -1.53
CA TYR A 298 -8.16 15.90 -0.29
C TYR A 298 -9.25 16.98 -0.29
N GLU A 299 -9.45 17.73 -1.37
CA GLU A 299 -10.30 18.93 -1.42
C GLU A 299 -11.02 19.06 -2.77
N ALA A 300 -12.34 19.23 -2.75
CA ALA A 300 -13.16 19.39 -3.94
C ALA A 300 -14.28 20.43 -3.74
N LYS A 301 -14.69 21.09 -4.82
CA LYS A 301 -15.76 22.09 -4.85
C LYS A 301 -16.82 21.74 -5.89
N PHE A 302 -18.06 22.09 -5.59
CA PHE A 302 -19.23 21.81 -6.42
C PHE A 302 -20.05 23.09 -6.56
N GLY A 303 -20.27 23.54 -7.79
CA GLY A 303 -21.22 24.62 -8.11
C GLY A 303 -22.53 24.03 -8.59
N LEU A 304 -23.63 24.31 -7.89
CA LEU A 304 -24.92 23.64 -8.06
C LEU A 304 -26.09 24.62 -8.08
N VAL A 305 -27.23 24.19 -8.60
CA VAL A 305 -28.53 24.89 -8.55
C VAL A 305 -29.66 23.95 -8.16
N PRO A 306 -30.72 24.41 -7.45
CA PRO A 306 -31.94 23.64 -7.25
C PRO A 306 -32.69 23.41 -8.56
N GLY A 307 -33.23 22.20 -8.74
CA GLY A 307 -33.97 21.81 -9.93
C GLY A 307 -33.11 21.70 -11.18
N GLU A 308 -33.75 21.47 -12.34
CA GLU A 308 -33.06 21.44 -13.63
C GLU A 308 -32.93 22.85 -14.22
N PRO A 309 -31.71 23.32 -14.55
CA PRO A 309 -31.52 24.63 -15.18
C PRO A 309 -32.13 24.64 -16.59
N THR A 310 -33.06 25.55 -16.84
CA THR A 310 -33.68 25.74 -18.16
C THR A 310 -33.21 27.04 -18.81
N HIS A 311 -33.10 27.06 -20.13
CA HIS A 311 -32.74 28.28 -20.89
C HIS A 311 -33.78 29.42 -20.78
N TYR A 312 -34.93 29.18 -20.15
CA TYR A 312 -36.06 30.12 -20.09
C TYR A 312 -36.27 30.74 -18.69
N VAL A 313 -35.58 30.24 -17.67
CA VAL A 313 -35.70 30.72 -16.28
C VAL A 313 -34.32 30.89 -15.67
N ASN A 314 -33.94 32.12 -15.33
CA ASN A 314 -32.72 32.37 -14.58
C ASN A 314 -32.82 31.75 -13.18
N ALA A 315 -31.85 30.93 -12.80
CA ALA A 315 -31.76 30.40 -11.44
C ALA A 315 -31.53 31.55 -10.44
N THR A 316 -32.52 31.83 -9.59
CA THR A 316 -32.43 32.86 -8.54
C THR A 316 -31.74 32.34 -7.27
N THR A 317 -31.33 31.08 -7.24
CA THR A 317 -30.61 30.45 -6.12
C THR A 317 -29.45 29.62 -6.66
N SER A 318 -28.29 29.68 -6.02
CA SER A 318 -27.20 28.72 -6.24
C SER A 318 -26.67 28.16 -4.92
N VAL A 319 -25.98 27.04 -5.01
CA VAL A 319 -25.32 26.37 -3.89
C VAL A 319 -23.87 26.12 -4.24
N LEU A 320 -22.97 26.44 -3.32
CA LEU A 320 -21.61 25.92 -3.32
C LEU A 320 -21.49 24.85 -2.23
N ARG A 321 -20.90 23.71 -2.58
CA ARG A 321 -20.39 22.73 -1.60
C ARG A 321 -18.87 22.76 -1.67
N HIS A 322 -18.20 22.85 -0.53
CA HIS A 322 -16.74 22.77 -0.43
C HIS A 322 -16.38 21.67 0.57
N ARG A 323 -15.63 20.66 0.12
CA ARG A 323 -15.28 19.47 0.90
C ARG A 323 -13.81 19.41 1.23
N TRP A 324 -13.51 18.88 2.41
CA TRP A 324 -12.17 18.51 2.83
C TRP A 324 -12.17 17.14 3.52
N VAL A 325 -11.12 16.35 3.27
CA VAL A 325 -10.84 15.10 3.98
C VAL A 325 -9.54 15.25 4.77
N GLY A 326 -9.54 14.81 6.02
CA GLY A 326 -8.40 14.92 6.91
C GLY A 326 -8.42 13.83 7.99
N PRO A 327 -8.15 14.16 9.27
CA PRO A 327 -8.47 13.29 10.41
C PRO A 327 -9.98 13.01 10.54
N GLU A 328 -10.78 13.96 10.05
CA GLU A 328 -12.23 13.98 9.97
C GLU A 328 -12.65 14.41 8.55
N TYR A 329 -13.93 14.25 8.23
CA TYR A 329 -14.54 14.76 7.00
C TYR A 329 -15.27 16.06 7.30
N GLU A 330 -15.09 17.07 6.45
CA GLU A 330 -15.74 18.37 6.60
C GLU A 330 -16.36 18.82 5.27
N GLU A 331 -17.54 19.44 5.36
CA GLU A 331 -18.22 20.03 4.21
C GLU A 331 -18.85 21.38 4.59
N GLU A 332 -18.51 22.43 3.86
CA GLU A 332 -19.22 23.71 3.92
C GLU A 332 -20.28 23.76 2.82
N ILE A 333 -21.49 24.15 3.19
CA ILE A 333 -22.61 24.40 2.28
C ILE A 333 -22.90 25.89 2.33
N THR A 334 -22.81 26.57 1.20
CA THR A 334 -23.11 28.00 1.03
C THR A 334 -24.27 28.16 0.06
N LEU A 335 -25.32 28.86 0.47
CA LEU A 335 -26.52 29.13 -0.32
C LEU A 335 -26.60 30.63 -0.62
N PHE A 336 -26.77 30.98 -1.89
CA PHE A 336 -26.91 32.37 -2.37
C PHE A 336 -28.33 32.63 -2.85
N ASN A 337 -28.95 33.71 -2.35
CA ASN A 337 -30.21 34.22 -2.89
C ASN A 337 -29.90 35.37 -3.86
N TYR A 338 -30.21 35.21 -5.14
CA TYR A 338 -30.09 36.27 -6.16
C TYR A 338 -31.43 36.95 -6.48
N ALA A 339 -32.54 36.53 -5.86
CA ALA A 339 -33.83 37.17 -6.02
C ALA A 339 -33.82 38.59 -5.43
N PRO A 340 -34.65 39.52 -5.95
CA PRO A 340 -34.82 40.86 -5.39
C PRO A 340 -35.68 40.88 -4.11
N GLU A 341 -36.15 39.72 -3.64
CA GLU A 341 -37.00 39.55 -2.46
C GLU A 341 -36.41 38.55 -1.45
N PRO A 342 -36.76 38.64 -0.15
CA PRO A 342 -36.33 37.67 0.85
C PRO A 342 -36.94 36.29 0.56
N VAL A 343 -36.10 35.26 0.42
CA VAL A 343 -36.55 33.90 0.14
C VAL A 343 -36.42 33.03 1.39
N ARG A 344 -37.50 32.31 1.73
CA ARG A 344 -37.49 31.29 2.78
C ARG A 344 -37.02 29.95 2.20
N TYR A 345 -35.99 29.37 2.79
CA TYR A 345 -35.45 28.07 2.39
C TYR A 345 -35.67 27.01 3.47
N VAL A 346 -35.92 25.79 3.01
CA VAL A 346 -35.79 24.56 3.78
C VAL A 346 -34.65 23.75 3.17
N VAL A 347 -33.52 23.67 3.88
CA VAL A 347 -32.36 22.87 3.46
C VAL A 347 -32.39 21.57 4.24
N ARG A 348 -32.40 20.43 3.55
CA ARG A 348 -32.40 19.10 4.15
C ARG A 348 -31.18 18.32 3.70
N LEU A 349 -30.43 17.79 4.66
CA LEU A 349 -29.37 16.81 4.43
C LEU A 349 -29.80 15.46 5.02
N ASP A 350 -30.07 14.48 4.15
CA ASP A 350 -30.29 13.10 4.59
C ASP A 350 -28.94 12.40 4.81
N VAL A 351 -28.84 11.70 5.93
CA VAL A 351 -27.63 11.05 6.43
C VAL A 351 -27.95 9.59 6.77
N GLY A 352 -27.06 8.69 6.39
CA GLY A 352 -27.20 7.26 6.69
C GLY A 352 -25.85 6.56 6.67
N ALA A 353 -25.76 5.44 7.39
CA ALA A 353 -24.58 4.58 7.46
C ALA A 353 -25.00 3.11 7.38
N ASP A 354 -24.15 2.27 6.80
CA ASP A 354 -24.31 0.81 6.77
C ASP A 354 -23.09 0.05 7.30
N PHE A 355 -21.96 0.74 7.51
CA PHE A 355 -20.69 0.17 7.95
C PHE A 355 -20.23 -1.01 7.08
N ALA A 356 -20.54 -0.97 5.77
CA ALA A 356 -20.06 -1.95 4.79
C ALA A 356 -18.54 -1.93 4.70
N GLU A 357 -17.91 -3.10 4.55
CA GLU A 357 -16.46 -3.19 4.37
C GLU A 357 -16.08 -2.95 2.90
N VAL A 358 -14.91 -2.37 2.64
CA VAL A 358 -14.45 -2.05 1.27
C VAL A 358 -14.44 -3.30 0.38
N LEU A 359 -14.03 -4.45 0.93
CA LEU A 359 -14.01 -5.72 0.21
C LEU A 359 -15.41 -6.28 -0.08
N GLU A 360 -16.38 -6.09 0.82
CA GLU A 360 -17.78 -6.52 0.58
C GLU A 360 -18.39 -5.74 -0.59
N VAL A 361 -18.19 -4.41 -0.61
CA VAL A 361 -18.66 -3.54 -1.70
C VAL A 361 -17.99 -3.91 -3.03
N ARG A 362 -16.67 -4.17 -3.02
CA ARG A 362 -15.90 -4.61 -4.20
C ARG A 362 -16.44 -5.92 -4.78
N ASP A 363 -16.66 -6.91 -3.92
CA ASP A 363 -16.96 -8.29 -4.32
C ASP A 363 -18.47 -8.54 -4.48
N GLY A 364 -19.31 -7.52 -4.28
CA GLY A 364 -20.76 -7.61 -4.47
C GLY A 364 -21.51 -8.34 -3.35
N PHE A 365 -20.91 -8.44 -2.16
CA PHE A 365 -21.49 -9.08 -0.98
C PHE A 365 -22.08 -8.06 -0.02
N ARG A 366 -23.00 -8.53 0.85
CA ARG A 366 -23.48 -7.74 1.98
C ARG A 366 -23.63 -8.60 3.23
N ARG A 367 -23.14 -8.07 4.36
CA ARG A 367 -23.45 -8.56 5.71
C ARG A 367 -24.58 -7.72 6.33
N ALA A 368 -25.46 -8.37 7.08
CA ALA A 368 -26.46 -7.65 7.86
C ALA A 368 -25.81 -6.95 9.07
N ARG A 369 -25.84 -5.61 9.09
CA ARG A 369 -25.34 -4.80 10.21
C ARG A 369 -26.49 -3.96 10.78
N PRO A 370 -26.97 -4.23 12.01
CA PRO A 370 -27.95 -3.37 12.65
C PRO A 370 -27.29 -2.04 13.03
N VAL A 371 -27.80 -0.95 12.47
CA VAL A 371 -27.36 0.41 12.77
C VAL A 371 -28.41 1.09 13.64
N THR A 372 -27.99 1.74 14.72
CA THR A 372 -28.88 2.56 15.55
C THR A 372 -28.47 4.03 15.47
N ALA A 373 -29.46 4.92 15.43
CA ALA A 373 -29.27 6.36 15.53
C ALA A 373 -29.52 6.84 16.96
N THR A 374 -28.75 7.82 17.42
CA THR A 374 -29.06 8.61 18.62
C THR A 374 -28.80 10.09 18.36
N ILE A 375 -29.49 10.96 19.09
CA ILE A 375 -29.30 12.41 19.04
C ILE A 375 -28.89 12.85 20.44
N ALA A 376 -27.70 13.43 20.56
CA ALA A 376 -27.13 13.91 21.82
C ALA A 376 -26.06 14.96 21.53
N ASP A 377 -25.98 15.98 22.39
CA ASP A 377 -24.98 17.07 22.32
C ASP A 377 -25.01 17.84 20.98
N ASP A 378 -26.21 18.14 20.47
CA ASP A 378 -26.46 18.74 19.14
C ASP A 378 -25.79 17.98 17.97
N ALA A 379 -25.58 16.68 18.14
CA ALA A 379 -25.01 15.78 17.13
C ALA A 379 -25.97 14.63 16.78
N LEU A 380 -26.00 14.25 15.50
CA LEU A 380 -26.54 12.97 15.06
C LEU A 380 -25.43 11.92 15.15
N ARG A 381 -25.71 10.80 15.82
CA ARG A 381 -24.76 9.71 16.05
C ARG A 381 -25.31 8.41 15.49
N LEU A 382 -24.57 7.78 14.58
CA LEU A 382 -24.90 6.47 14.01
C LEU A 382 -23.94 5.43 14.56
N HIS A 383 -24.46 4.30 15.05
CA HIS A 383 -23.67 3.28 15.74
C HIS A 383 -23.84 1.90 15.11
N TYR A 384 -22.72 1.19 14.98
CA TYR A 384 -22.68 -0.24 14.70
C TYR A 384 -21.87 -0.97 15.78
N LYS A 385 -22.38 -2.10 16.26
CA LYS A 385 -21.76 -2.92 17.30
C LYS A 385 -21.80 -4.41 16.97
N ARG A 386 -20.69 -5.12 17.21
CA ARG A 386 -20.57 -6.59 17.15
C ARG A 386 -19.68 -7.02 18.31
N ALA A 387 -20.22 -7.75 19.28
CA ALA A 387 -19.53 -8.07 20.54
C ALA A 387 -18.86 -6.83 21.17
N GLY A 388 -17.52 -6.82 21.32
CA GLY A 388 -16.75 -5.68 21.81
C GLY A 388 -16.52 -4.56 20.78
N LEU A 389 -16.58 -4.86 19.48
CA LEU A 389 -16.34 -3.89 18.41
C LEU A 389 -17.47 -2.86 18.37
N HIS A 390 -17.12 -1.58 18.39
CA HIS A 390 -18.07 -0.47 18.24
C HIS A 390 -17.49 0.59 17.27
N ARG A 391 -18.19 0.81 16.16
CA ARG A 391 -17.95 1.90 15.20
C ARG A 391 -19.02 2.97 15.36
N GLU A 392 -18.64 4.24 15.27
CA GLU A 392 -19.56 5.37 15.41
C GLU A 392 -19.26 6.47 14.39
N THR A 393 -20.31 6.95 13.73
CA THR A 393 -20.28 8.18 12.92
C THR A 393 -20.94 9.29 13.73
N VAL A 394 -20.23 10.40 13.98
CA VAL A 394 -20.79 11.59 14.66
C VAL A 394 -20.85 12.75 13.68
N ILE A 395 -22.03 13.34 13.48
CA ILE A 395 -22.28 14.45 12.56
C ILE A 395 -22.72 15.68 13.36
N THR A 396 -22.08 16.82 13.10
CA THR A 396 -22.38 18.12 13.74
C THR A 396 -22.41 19.24 12.70
N SER A 397 -23.11 20.34 13.00
CA SER A 397 -23.20 21.54 12.15
C SER A 397 -22.86 22.83 12.91
N SER A 398 -22.23 23.79 12.24
CA SER A 398 -21.88 25.09 12.84
C SER A 398 -23.09 26.01 13.09
N THR A 399 -24.22 25.73 12.46
CA THR A 399 -25.50 26.41 12.69
C THR A 399 -26.50 25.42 13.30
N PRO A 400 -27.37 25.86 14.24
CA PRO A 400 -28.41 25.00 14.80
C PRO A 400 -29.30 24.37 13.72
N ALA A 401 -29.55 23.07 13.84
CA ALA A 401 -30.39 22.28 12.94
C ALA A 401 -31.51 21.60 13.74
N ALA A 402 -32.64 21.34 13.11
CA ALA A 402 -33.55 20.29 13.59
C ALA A 402 -32.94 18.93 13.21
N LEU A 403 -32.65 18.11 14.22
CA LEU A 403 -32.06 16.78 14.07
C LEU A 403 -33.15 15.70 14.16
N ASP A 404 -33.04 14.70 13.30
CA ASP A 404 -33.83 13.47 13.36
C ASP A 404 -32.91 12.26 13.10
N GLU A 405 -33.43 11.04 13.26
CA GLU A 405 -32.68 9.79 13.05
C GLU A 405 -32.24 9.56 11.60
N HIS A 406 -32.59 10.46 10.67
CA HIS A 406 -32.28 10.37 9.25
C HIS A 406 -31.44 11.57 8.74
N GLY A 407 -31.08 12.55 9.57
CA GLY A 407 -30.26 13.69 9.15
C GLY A 407 -30.58 15.04 9.80
N LEU A 408 -30.29 16.12 9.08
CA LEU A 408 -30.30 17.50 9.55
C LEU A 408 -31.19 18.39 8.67
N THR A 409 -32.03 19.22 9.28
CA THR A 409 -32.89 20.20 8.59
C THR A 409 -32.66 21.62 9.11
N TRP A 410 -32.43 22.56 8.20
CA TRP A 410 -32.39 24.00 8.48
C TRP A 410 -33.58 24.70 7.82
N THR A 411 -34.16 25.68 8.51
CA THR A 411 -35.22 26.54 7.98
C THR A 411 -34.93 27.98 8.35
N PHE A 412 -34.74 28.83 7.33
CA PHE A 412 -34.31 30.22 7.49
C PHE A 412 -34.82 31.07 6.31
N THR A 413 -34.68 32.39 6.45
CA THR A 413 -34.91 33.35 5.36
C THR A 413 -33.59 34.00 5.00
N VAL A 414 -33.32 34.16 3.70
CA VAL A 414 -32.17 34.91 3.19
C VAL A 414 -32.67 36.15 2.48
N GLU A 415 -32.18 37.31 2.91
CA GLU A 415 -32.49 38.61 2.32
C GLU A 415 -32.07 38.69 0.82
N PRO A 416 -32.59 39.67 0.06
CA PRO A 416 -32.20 39.88 -1.33
C PRO A 416 -30.68 40.01 -1.50
N HIS A 417 -30.10 39.29 -2.46
CA HIS A 417 -28.65 39.23 -2.69
C HIS A 417 -27.83 38.72 -1.48
N GLY A 418 -28.49 38.11 -0.49
CA GLY A 418 -27.88 37.59 0.73
C GLY A 418 -27.26 36.20 0.56
N THR A 419 -26.62 35.73 1.63
CA THR A 419 -25.95 34.43 1.68
C THR A 419 -26.18 33.77 3.03
N TRP A 420 -26.36 32.46 3.04
CA TRP A 420 -26.36 31.61 4.23
C TRP A 420 -25.29 30.53 4.10
N SER A 421 -24.67 30.13 5.20
CA SER A 421 -23.65 29.08 5.22
C SER A 421 -23.73 28.22 6.47
N THR A 422 -23.42 26.93 6.33
CA THR A 422 -23.16 26.03 7.46
C THR A 422 -21.98 25.11 7.17
N ARG A 423 -21.19 24.81 8.19
CA ARG A 423 -20.06 23.87 8.13
C ARG A 423 -20.41 22.60 8.90
N LEU A 424 -20.32 21.48 8.21
CA LEU A 424 -20.58 20.14 8.70
C LEU A 424 -19.26 19.46 9.04
N ARG A 425 -19.23 18.75 10.17
CA ARG A 425 -18.08 17.93 10.59
C ARG A 425 -18.55 16.52 10.89
N VAL A 426 -17.84 15.53 10.34
CA VAL A 426 -18.14 14.11 10.47
C VAL A 426 -16.92 13.37 11.03
N LEU A 427 -17.09 12.82 12.23
CA LEU A 427 -16.09 11.97 12.88
C LEU A 427 -16.42 10.50 12.63
N ALA A 428 -15.45 9.77 12.05
CA ALA A 428 -15.49 8.32 11.92
C ALA A 428 -14.65 7.69 13.04
N LEU A 429 -15.28 7.13 14.07
CA LEU A 429 -14.65 6.71 15.33
C LEU A 429 -14.56 5.18 15.45
N LEU A 430 -13.41 4.70 15.96
CA LEU A 430 -13.18 3.32 16.35
C LEU A 430 -13.10 3.29 17.88
N ARG A 431 -14.11 2.70 18.55
CA ARG A 431 -14.20 2.77 20.01
C ARG A 431 -13.36 1.69 20.69
N ASP A 432 -12.53 2.08 21.66
CA ASP A 432 -11.74 1.19 22.51
C ASP A 432 -12.60 0.51 23.60
N LEU A 433 -11.97 -0.35 24.42
CA LEU A 433 -12.59 -1.01 25.59
C LEU A 433 -13.31 -0.03 26.54
N HIS A 434 -12.87 1.23 26.59
CA HIS A 434 -13.40 2.32 27.43
C HIS A 434 -14.31 3.28 26.66
N ARG A 435 -14.71 2.96 25.43
CA ARG A 435 -15.54 3.77 24.53
C ARG A 435 -14.94 5.14 24.17
N ARG A 436 -13.61 5.31 24.24
CA ARG A 436 -12.90 6.44 23.63
C ARG A 436 -12.54 6.11 22.18
N ASP A 437 -12.13 7.09 21.38
CA ASP A 437 -11.50 6.75 20.11
C ASP A 437 -10.13 6.10 20.39
N LEU A 438 -9.91 4.90 19.85
CA LEU A 438 -8.64 4.16 19.94
C LEU A 438 -7.42 5.05 19.60
N ARG A 439 -7.59 5.99 18.66
CA ARG A 439 -6.53 6.89 18.19
C ARG A 439 -6.07 7.91 19.24
N GLU A 440 -6.91 8.31 20.19
CA GLU A 440 -6.60 9.35 21.18
C GLU A 440 -5.38 9.05 22.05
N ARG A 441 -5.02 7.75 22.19
CA ARG A 441 -3.97 7.27 23.09
C ARG A 441 -2.73 6.74 22.37
N LEU A 442 -2.72 6.70 21.04
CA LEU A 442 -1.62 6.19 20.23
C LEU A 442 -0.72 7.32 19.75
N THR A 443 0.61 7.20 19.94
CA THR A 443 1.59 8.22 19.49
C THR A 443 1.48 8.49 17.99
N SER A 444 1.13 7.49 17.20
CA SER A 444 0.92 7.56 15.75
C SER A 444 -0.18 8.52 15.28
N SER A 445 -1.10 8.91 16.18
CA SER A 445 -2.32 9.65 15.84
C SER A 445 -2.36 11.08 16.38
N VAL A 446 -1.41 11.50 17.22
CA VAL A 446 -1.42 12.82 17.88
C VAL A 446 -0.98 13.95 16.93
N GLY A 447 -1.70 15.08 16.93
CA GLY A 447 -1.15 16.39 16.53
C GLY A 447 -1.23 16.82 15.06
N ARG A 448 -2.04 16.19 14.20
CA ARG A 448 -2.12 16.54 12.76
C ARG A 448 -3.38 17.33 12.39
N SER A 449 -3.24 18.61 12.06
CA SER A 449 -4.34 19.50 11.62
C SER A 449 -4.55 19.49 10.09
N GLN A 450 -5.70 20.01 9.60
CA GLN A 450 -6.00 20.14 8.15
C GLN A 450 -4.83 20.76 7.36
N HIS A 451 -4.35 21.93 7.80
CA HIS A 451 -3.26 22.67 7.15
C HIS A 451 -1.92 21.91 7.10
N GLN A 452 -1.79 20.80 7.84
CA GLN A 452 -0.62 19.94 7.74
C GLN A 452 -0.61 19.10 6.46
N ARG A 453 -1.76 18.71 5.90
CA ARG A 453 -1.81 17.78 4.75
C ARG A 453 -1.26 18.37 3.45
N GLY A 454 -1.68 19.58 3.07
CA GLY A 454 -1.12 20.28 1.92
C GLY A 454 0.38 20.53 2.07
N ARG A 455 0.83 20.86 3.29
CA ARG A 455 2.26 21.02 3.62
C ARG A 455 3.04 19.70 3.57
N ASP A 456 2.48 18.59 4.03
CA ASP A 456 3.10 17.26 3.95
C ASP A 456 3.29 16.80 2.50
N ILE A 457 2.28 17.00 1.65
CA ILE A 457 2.37 16.67 0.22
C ILE A 457 3.42 17.57 -0.45
N ALA A 458 3.36 18.88 -0.24
CA ALA A 458 4.35 19.81 -0.76
C ALA A 458 5.78 19.52 -0.28
N ALA A 459 5.96 19.10 0.98
CA ALA A 459 7.27 18.72 1.52
C ALA A 459 7.82 17.44 0.87
N ARG A 460 6.95 16.47 0.53
CA ARG A 460 7.34 15.25 -0.22
C ARG A 460 7.68 15.56 -1.68
N THR A 461 7.00 16.50 -2.32
CA THR A 461 7.27 16.85 -3.72
C THR A 461 8.41 17.87 -3.90
N ALA A 462 8.75 18.66 -2.88
CA ALA A 462 9.77 19.71 -2.98
C ALA A 462 11.20 19.23 -3.32
N GLY A 463 11.54 17.98 -2.98
CA GLY A 463 12.84 17.36 -3.24
C GLY A 463 12.90 16.45 -4.47
N VAL A 464 11.81 16.37 -5.23
CA VAL A 464 11.68 15.47 -6.39
C VAL A 464 12.38 16.08 -7.61
N PRO A 465 13.07 15.28 -8.46
CA PRO A 465 13.72 15.76 -9.67
C PRO A 465 12.78 16.57 -10.58
N ARG A 466 13.32 17.56 -11.30
CA ARG A 466 12.53 18.40 -12.22
C ARG A 466 12.59 17.82 -13.63
N LEU A 467 11.45 17.37 -14.14
CA LEU A 467 11.31 16.90 -15.52
C LEU A 467 10.99 18.06 -16.47
N ARG A 468 11.71 18.12 -17.59
CA ARG A 468 11.30 18.83 -18.80
C ARG A 468 11.26 17.82 -19.95
N ALA A 469 10.16 17.81 -20.69
CA ALA A 469 10.02 16.95 -21.86
C ALA A 469 9.26 17.68 -22.98
N ASP A 470 9.69 17.44 -24.23
CA ASP A 470 8.92 17.83 -25.40
C ASP A 470 7.60 17.03 -25.46
N HIS A 471 7.67 15.75 -25.11
CA HIS A 471 6.50 14.88 -24.99
C HIS A 471 5.63 15.24 -23.78
N LYS A 472 4.58 16.05 -24.03
CA LYS A 472 3.63 16.49 -22.99
C LYS A 472 2.92 15.37 -22.21
N PRO A 473 2.55 14.23 -22.80
CA PRO A 473 1.94 13.14 -22.03
C PRO A 473 2.90 12.52 -21.00
N LEU A 474 4.19 12.44 -21.30
CA LEU A 474 5.22 12.03 -20.34
C LEU A 474 5.36 13.06 -19.21
N GLN A 475 5.39 14.35 -19.54
CA GLN A 475 5.41 15.42 -18.54
C GLN A 475 4.18 15.35 -17.61
N GLN A 476 2.98 15.21 -18.16
CA GLN A 476 1.73 15.12 -17.41
C GLN A 476 1.70 13.84 -16.53
N ALA A 477 2.05 12.67 -17.08
CA ALA A 477 2.06 11.41 -16.33
C ALA A 477 3.09 11.41 -15.20
N TYR A 478 4.23 12.09 -15.37
CA TYR A 478 5.19 12.33 -14.32
C TYR A 478 4.62 13.19 -13.18
N GLU A 479 4.05 14.34 -13.51
CA GLU A 479 3.49 15.30 -12.55
C GLU A 479 2.36 14.68 -11.71
N TYR A 480 1.46 13.91 -12.34
CA TYR A 480 0.44 13.15 -11.60
C TYR A 480 1.04 11.99 -10.79
N GLY A 481 1.97 11.20 -11.35
CA GLY A 481 2.61 10.10 -10.64
C GLY A 481 3.28 10.54 -9.34
N VAL A 482 4.02 11.66 -9.38
CA VAL A 482 4.65 12.29 -8.21
C VAL A 482 3.60 12.79 -7.21
N ARG A 483 2.57 13.53 -7.66
CA ARG A 483 1.50 14.05 -6.80
C ARG A 483 0.75 12.92 -6.09
N ASP A 484 0.43 11.85 -6.82
CA ASP A 484 -0.36 10.72 -6.33
C ASP A 484 0.45 9.87 -5.35
N LEU A 485 1.73 9.59 -5.63
CA LEU A 485 2.62 8.92 -4.67
C LEU A 485 2.84 9.74 -3.40
N ALA A 486 2.93 11.08 -3.50
CA ALA A 486 3.03 11.96 -2.33
C ALA A 486 1.73 11.96 -1.47
N ALA A 487 0.57 11.89 -2.13
CA ALA A 487 -0.75 11.84 -1.49
C ALA A 487 -1.14 10.45 -0.93
N LEU A 488 -0.70 9.36 -1.56
CA LEU A 488 -0.93 7.97 -1.16
C LEU A 488 -0.08 7.59 0.06
N HIS A 489 -0.38 8.25 1.18
CA HIS A 489 0.21 8.03 2.50
C HIS A 489 -0.83 8.21 3.63
N TYR A 490 -0.92 7.25 4.55
CA TYR A 490 -1.88 7.29 5.67
C TYR A 490 -1.22 7.12 7.06
N PRO A 491 -1.80 7.69 8.12
CA PRO A 491 -1.37 7.36 9.49
C PRO A 491 -1.83 5.95 9.83
N GLY A 492 -0.89 5.03 10.03
CA GLY A 492 -1.20 3.69 10.54
C GLY A 492 -1.47 3.72 12.04
N LEU A 493 -2.30 2.82 12.54
CA LEU A 493 -2.43 2.65 14.00
C LEU A 493 -1.08 2.27 14.64
N ASN A 494 -0.33 1.42 13.94
CA ASN A 494 0.90 0.76 14.38
C ASN A 494 2.20 1.44 13.93
N PHE A 495 2.14 2.63 13.34
CA PHE A 495 3.32 3.28 12.80
C PHE A 495 3.21 4.81 12.85
N GLU A 496 4.17 5.45 13.50
CA GLU A 496 4.18 6.90 13.70
C GLU A 496 4.44 7.67 12.40
N THR A 497 5.35 7.15 11.57
CA THR A 497 5.60 7.71 10.23
C THR A 497 4.43 7.36 9.30
N ALA A 498 4.19 8.15 8.26
CA ALA A 498 3.09 7.87 7.34
C ALA A 498 3.37 6.60 6.51
N LEU A 499 2.43 5.65 6.56
CA LEU A 499 2.46 4.41 5.77
C LEU A 499 2.18 4.70 4.29
N PRO A 500 2.83 3.98 3.36
CA PRO A 500 2.41 3.98 1.96
C PRO A 500 0.98 3.42 1.85
N ALA A 501 0.08 4.19 1.22
CA ALA A 501 -1.18 3.66 0.72
C ALA A 501 -0.98 3.05 -0.67
N THR A 502 -1.88 2.14 -1.06
CA THR A 502 -1.79 1.46 -2.36
C THR A 502 -2.68 2.10 -3.43
N GLY A 503 -4.00 2.22 -3.25
CA GLY A 503 -4.85 2.83 -4.28
C GLY A 503 -6.33 2.93 -3.94
N LEU A 504 -7.02 3.87 -4.58
CA LEU A 504 -8.40 4.24 -4.28
C LEU A 504 -9.40 3.59 -5.24
N PRO A 505 -10.50 2.95 -4.77
CA PRO A 505 -10.88 2.73 -3.36
C PRO A 505 -10.46 1.38 -2.76
N TRP A 506 -10.24 0.35 -3.57
CA TRP A 506 -10.21 -1.04 -3.10
C TRP A 506 -8.92 -1.40 -2.35
N SER A 507 -7.85 -0.66 -2.63
CA SER A 507 -6.51 -0.88 -2.06
C SER A 507 -6.09 0.25 -1.11
N MET A 508 -7.02 0.91 -0.40
CA MET A 508 -6.73 1.96 0.60
C MET A 508 -6.20 1.38 1.93
N ALA A 509 -5.24 0.47 1.82
CA ALA A 509 -4.61 -0.31 2.87
C ALA A 509 -3.12 -0.50 2.58
N LEU A 510 -2.39 -1.04 3.56
CA LEU A 510 -1.01 -1.51 3.39
C LEU A 510 -1.04 -2.82 2.60
N LEU A 511 -0.68 -2.76 1.32
CA LEU A 511 -0.37 -3.94 0.52
C LEU A 511 1.15 -4.03 0.29
N GLY A 512 1.74 -5.15 0.70
CA GLY A 512 3.19 -5.33 0.83
C GLY A 512 3.90 -5.28 -0.52
N ARG A 513 3.49 -6.13 -1.46
CA ARG A 513 4.03 -6.18 -2.83
C ARG A 513 3.94 -4.83 -3.51
N GLU A 514 2.78 -4.19 -3.47
CA GLU A 514 2.50 -2.95 -4.16
C GLU A 514 3.26 -1.76 -3.54
N SER A 515 3.47 -1.78 -2.22
CA SER A 515 4.36 -0.83 -1.53
C SER A 515 5.82 -1.03 -1.93
N LEU A 516 6.29 -2.28 -2.03
CA LEU A 516 7.65 -2.63 -2.47
C LEU A 516 7.90 -2.23 -3.93
N VAL A 517 6.98 -2.59 -4.84
CA VAL A 517 7.04 -2.24 -6.27
C VAL A 517 7.01 -0.73 -6.47
N SER A 518 6.04 -0.01 -5.89
CA SER A 518 5.95 1.45 -6.02
C SER A 518 7.16 2.17 -5.43
N SER A 519 7.73 1.65 -4.33
CA SER A 519 8.99 2.16 -3.78
C SER A 519 10.20 1.92 -4.67
N PHE A 520 10.28 0.76 -5.33
CA PHE A 520 11.36 0.43 -6.26
C PHE A 520 11.30 1.28 -7.55
N GLN A 521 10.08 1.51 -8.07
CA GLN A 521 9.84 2.39 -9.23
C GLN A 521 10.16 3.86 -8.92
N ALA A 522 9.75 4.34 -7.75
CA ALA A 522 9.93 5.74 -7.35
C ALA A 522 11.33 6.05 -6.78
N LEU A 523 12.20 5.06 -6.58
CA LEU A 523 13.44 5.19 -5.83
C LEU A 523 14.38 6.34 -6.27
N PRO A 524 14.58 6.64 -7.58
CA PRO A 524 15.39 7.78 -8.03
C PRO A 524 14.78 9.16 -7.70
N PHE A 525 13.52 9.21 -7.28
CA PHE A 525 12.69 10.41 -7.21
C PHE A 525 12.18 10.68 -5.79
N MET A 526 11.79 9.62 -5.07
CA MET A 526 11.14 9.65 -3.74
C MET A 526 11.69 8.51 -2.84
N PRO A 527 13.00 8.50 -2.52
CA PRO A 527 13.63 7.40 -1.78
C PRO A 527 13.11 7.23 -0.35
N GLU A 528 12.49 8.25 0.24
CA GLU A 528 11.86 8.17 1.57
C GLU A 528 10.65 7.22 1.60
N ARG A 529 9.95 7.02 0.47
CA ARG A 529 8.87 6.02 0.36
C ARG A 529 9.41 4.60 0.59
N ALA A 530 10.61 4.29 0.10
CA ALA A 530 11.26 3.01 0.34
C ALA A 530 11.61 2.82 1.83
N VAL A 531 12.10 3.85 2.51
CA VAL A 531 12.39 3.79 3.96
C VAL A 531 11.13 3.48 4.78
N ASN A 532 10.01 4.14 4.47
CA ASN A 532 8.75 3.92 5.17
C ASN A 532 8.22 2.50 4.92
N THR A 533 8.27 2.03 3.67
CA THR A 533 7.91 0.66 3.28
C THR A 533 8.76 -0.38 4.01
N LEU A 534 10.09 -0.23 4.00
CA LEU A 534 11.01 -1.17 4.66
C LEU A 534 10.75 -1.22 6.17
N ARG A 535 10.57 -0.08 6.83
CA ARG A 535 10.30 -0.02 8.27
C ARG A 535 9.00 -0.71 8.67
N ILE A 536 7.88 -0.46 7.97
CA ILE A 536 6.61 -1.12 8.33
C ILE A 536 6.65 -2.61 8.03
N LEU A 537 7.26 -3.04 6.92
CA LEU A 537 7.32 -4.45 6.56
C LEU A 537 8.27 -5.24 7.48
N ALA A 538 9.37 -4.65 7.95
CA ALA A 538 10.23 -5.20 8.99
C ALA A 538 9.51 -5.35 10.35
N LEU A 539 8.80 -4.31 10.78
CA LEU A 539 7.99 -4.33 11.99
C LEU A 539 6.89 -5.40 11.90
N SER A 540 6.27 -5.53 10.72
CA SER A 540 5.16 -6.44 10.41
C SER A 540 5.57 -7.86 10.02
N GLN A 541 6.86 -8.15 9.79
CA GLN A 541 7.40 -9.46 9.38
C GLN A 541 6.80 -10.61 10.22
N GLY A 542 6.58 -11.74 9.56
CA GLY A 542 6.04 -12.96 10.16
C GLY A 542 7.02 -13.57 11.16
N VAL A 543 6.50 -14.05 12.28
CA VAL A 543 7.28 -14.60 13.41
C VAL A 543 6.61 -15.83 14.04
N ARG A 544 5.39 -16.15 13.60
CA ARG A 544 4.61 -17.33 13.98
C ARG A 544 4.39 -18.24 12.77
N HIS A 545 4.07 -19.50 13.01
CA HIS A 545 3.44 -20.38 12.02
C HIS A 545 1.93 -20.31 12.23
N ASP A 546 1.22 -19.62 11.33
CA ASP A 546 -0.25 -19.48 11.37
C ASP A 546 -0.82 -19.87 9.99
N PRO A 547 -1.40 -21.08 9.83
CA PRO A 547 -1.91 -21.55 8.55
C PRO A 547 -3.08 -20.71 8.00
N PHE A 548 -3.92 -20.13 8.86
CA PHE A 548 -5.05 -19.30 8.45
C PHE A 548 -4.60 -18.00 7.80
N ARG A 549 -3.60 -17.34 8.40
CA ARG A 549 -2.96 -16.14 7.82
C ARG A 549 -1.97 -16.48 6.70
N GLY A 550 -1.43 -17.70 6.73
CA GLY A 550 -0.24 -18.10 5.98
C GLY A 550 1.04 -17.46 6.52
N GLU A 551 1.05 -17.06 7.80
CA GLU A 551 2.22 -16.50 8.47
C GLU A 551 3.25 -17.62 8.66
N GLN A 552 4.50 -17.31 8.36
CA GLN A 552 5.67 -18.13 8.64
C GLN A 552 6.81 -17.20 9.11
N PRO A 553 7.71 -17.65 10.00
CA PRO A 553 8.86 -16.87 10.44
C PRO A 553 9.69 -16.35 9.25
N GLY A 554 9.96 -15.05 9.23
CA GLY A 554 10.73 -14.38 8.18
C GLY A 554 9.92 -13.92 6.96
N LYS A 555 8.73 -14.48 6.70
CA LYS A 555 7.86 -14.08 5.57
C LYS A 555 7.38 -12.64 5.72
N ILE A 556 7.29 -11.88 4.63
CA ILE A 556 6.83 -10.48 4.65
C ILE A 556 5.32 -10.41 4.37
N VAL A 557 4.60 -9.62 5.18
CA VAL A 557 3.14 -9.46 5.09
C VAL A 557 2.73 -8.92 3.72
N GLN A 558 1.63 -9.44 3.17
CA GLN A 558 1.05 -8.97 1.91
C GLN A 558 -0.07 -7.96 2.13
N GLU A 559 -0.90 -8.12 3.16
CA GLU A 559 -2.09 -7.28 3.32
C GLU A 559 -2.41 -7.07 4.81
N SER A 560 -2.70 -5.82 5.19
CA SER A 560 -3.18 -5.47 6.53
C SER A 560 -4.29 -4.42 6.43
N ARG A 561 -5.50 -4.83 6.87
CA ARG A 561 -6.75 -4.07 6.85
C ARG A 561 -7.33 -3.91 8.24
N TYR A 562 -8.30 -3.00 8.35
CA TYR A 562 -8.96 -2.63 9.61
C TYR A 562 -10.46 -2.93 9.63
N GLY A 563 -10.94 -3.75 8.70
CA GLY A 563 -12.34 -4.18 8.60
C GLY A 563 -12.80 -5.08 9.75
N ASP A 564 -14.12 -5.21 9.89
CA ASP A 564 -14.81 -6.09 10.84
C ASP A 564 -14.46 -7.58 10.59
N SER A 565 -14.44 -8.03 9.34
CA SER A 565 -14.13 -9.41 8.98
C SER A 565 -12.72 -9.83 9.41
N GLY A 566 -11.74 -8.95 9.19
CA GLY A 566 -10.37 -9.14 9.65
C GLY A 566 -10.21 -9.06 11.18
N ALA A 567 -11.05 -8.28 11.87
CA ALA A 567 -11.04 -8.16 13.33
C ALA A 567 -11.55 -9.44 14.02
N PHE A 568 -12.57 -10.08 13.47
CA PHE A 568 -13.15 -11.32 14.02
C PHE A 568 -12.46 -12.60 13.53
N ASN A 569 -11.47 -12.48 12.64
CA ASN A 569 -10.85 -13.61 11.94
C ASN A 569 -11.91 -14.41 11.15
N ASP A 570 -12.95 -13.74 10.64
CA ASP A 570 -13.81 -14.27 9.59
C ASP A 570 -12.96 -14.51 8.33
N THR A 571 -11.96 -13.64 8.12
CA THR A 571 -11.01 -13.61 7.01
C THR A 571 -9.62 -13.13 7.51
N PRO A 572 -8.50 -13.43 6.82
CA PRO A 572 -7.14 -13.20 7.35
C PRO A 572 -6.59 -11.77 7.21
N GLU A 573 -7.27 -10.85 6.53
CA GLU A 573 -6.69 -9.59 6.03
C GLU A 573 -6.31 -8.57 7.11
N SER A 574 -6.63 -8.79 8.40
CA SER A 574 -6.02 -7.99 9.48
C SER A 574 -4.49 -8.08 9.48
N ALA A 575 -3.96 -9.25 9.12
CA ALA A 575 -2.56 -9.50 8.80
C ALA A 575 -2.46 -10.79 7.97
N SER A 576 -2.42 -10.65 6.65
CA SER A 576 -2.40 -11.75 5.68
C SER A 576 -1.06 -11.85 4.97
N PHE A 577 -0.53 -13.07 4.88
CA PHE A 577 0.77 -13.39 4.27
C PHE A 577 0.54 -14.18 2.96
N SER A 578 -0.30 -13.61 2.09
CA SER A 578 -0.79 -14.19 0.83
C SER A 578 0.11 -13.97 -0.39
N ALA A 579 1.34 -13.48 -0.19
CA ALA A 579 2.36 -13.35 -1.23
C ALA A 579 3.62 -14.13 -0.86
N ALA A 580 4.25 -14.72 -1.87
CA ALA A 580 5.55 -15.40 -1.73
C ALA A 580 6.72 -14.55 -2.27
N ASP A 581 6.44 -13.58 -3.14
CA ASP A 581 7.40 -12.65 -3.73
C ASP A 581 7.78 -11.48 -2.80
N THR A 582 6.91 -11.07 -1.87
CA THR A 582 7.16 -9.97 -0.92
C THR A 582 8.44 -10.13 -0.13
N THR A 583 8.73 -11.35 0.34
CA THR A 583 9.91 -11.66 1.16
C THR A 583 11.21 -11.43 0.38
N ALA A 584 11.24 -11.81 -0.90
CA ALA A 584 12.38 -11.56 -1.77
C ALA A 584 12.46 -10.08 -2.18
N ALA A 585 11.33 -9.47 -2.56
CA ALA A 585 11.25 -8.07 -2.96
C ALA A 585 11.67 -7.09 -1.84
N PHE A 586 11.43 -7.42 -0.57
CA PHE A 586 11.93 -6.68 0.59
C PHE A 586 13.48 -6.59 0.62
N VAL A 587 14.15 -7.72 0.42
CA VAL A 587 15.63 -7.80 0.36
C VAL A 587 16.16 -7.05 -0.86
N ILE A 588 15.47 -7.14 -2.00
CA ILE A 588 15.83 -6.45 -3.24
C ILE A 588 15.74 -4.92 -3.06
N LEU A 589 14.65 -4.42 -2.45
CA LEU A 589 14.44 -2.99 -2.23
C LEU A 589 15.49 -2.40 -1.27
N LEU A 590 15.86 -3.10 -0.20
CA LEU A 590 16.85 -2.61 0.76
C LEU A 590 18.24 -2.39 0.12
N ASP A 591 18.71 -3.36 -0.66
CA ASP A 591 20.00 -3.24 -1.35
C ASP A 591 19.95 -2.15 -2.44
N GLU A 592 18.88 -2.10 -3.24
CA GLU A 592 18.71 -1.06 -4.26
C GLU A 592 18.65 0.34 -3.62
N TYR A 593 17.96 0.49 -2.49
CA TYR A 593 17.91 1.74 -1.72
C TYR A 593 19.31 2.21 -1.29
N GLU A 594 20.16 1.33 -0.76
CA GLU A 594 21.54 1.71 -0.42
C GLU A 594 22.35 2.04 -1.66
N ARG A 595 22.19 1.33 -2.79
CA ARG A 595 22.91 1.65 -4.02
C ARG A 595 22.66 3.10 -4.45
N TRP A 596 21.41 3.55 -4.39
CA TRP A 596 21.01 4.93 -4.73
C TRP A 596 21.41 5.97 -3.67
N THR A 597 21.18 5.68 -2.38
CA THR A 597 21.29 6.70 -1.30
C THR A 597 22.61 6.71 -0.55
N GLY A 598 23.32 5.58 -0.52
CA GLY A 598 24.49 5.36 0.33
C GLY A 598 24.21 5.17 1.83
N ASP A 599 22.95 5.04 2.25
CA ASP A 599 22.56 4.84 3.65
C ASP A 599 22.89 3.41 4.14
N ALA A 600 24.17 3.21 4.44
CA ALA A 600 24.69 2.00 5.07
C ALA A 600 24.22 1.82 6.53
N GLU A 601 23.69 2.85 7.19
CA GLU A 601 23.16 2.73 8.55
C GLU A 601 21.81 1.99 8.55
N LEU A 602 20.93 2.29 7.58
CA LEU A 602 19.68 1.54 7.40
C LEU A 602 19.91 0.08 7.05
N VAL A 603 20.89 -0.23 6.18
CA VAL A 603 21.22 -1.63 5.85
C VAL A 603 21.75 -2.40 7.06
N ARG A 604 22.63 -1.80 7.88
CA ARG A 604 23.09 -2.43 9.12
C ARG A 604 21.95 -2.70 10.10
N ARG A 605 20.96 -1.80 10.20
CA ARG A 605 19.80 -1.97 11.09
C ARG A 605 18.91 -3.17 10.71
N PHE A 606 18.77 -3.46 9.41
CA PHE A 606 17.90 -4.53 8.90
C PHE A 606 18.59 -5.89 8.70
N GLU A 607 19.76 -6.12 9.30
CA GLU A 607 20.45 -7.41 9.22
C GLU A 607 19.57 -8.57 9.71
N PHE A 608 18.87 -8.37 10.83
CA PHE A 608 18.02 -9.38 11.46
C PHE A 608 16.88 -9.81 10.52
N GLU A 609 16.16 -8.84 9.96
CA GLU A 609 15.00 -9.07 9.11
C GLU A 609 15.39 -9.67 7.75
N VAL A 610 16.54 -9.29 7.18
CA VAL A 610 17.05 -9.91 5.96
C VAL A 610 17.53 -11.34 6.22
N ARG A 611 18.21 -11.61 7.34
CA ARG A 611 18.58 -12.99 7.71
C ARG A 611 17.34 -13.87 7.92
N ALA A 612 16.28 -13.34 8.54
CA ALA A 612 15.01 -14.03 8.67
C ALA A 612 14.30 -14.25 7.31
N ALA A 613 14.27 -13.25 6.44
CA ALA A 613 13.68 -13.34 5.11
C ALA A 613 14.39 -14.37 4.21
N ILE A 614 15.73 -14.42 4.25
CA ILE A 614 16.52 -15.44 3.57
C ILE A 614 16.32 -16.82 4.22
N GLY A 615 16.22 -16.90 5.56
CA GLY A 615 15.90 -18.14 6.27
C GLY A 615 14.55 -18.75 5.84
N TRP A 616 13.52 -17.91 5.63
CA TRP A 616 12.26 -18.35 5.05
C TRP A 616 12.44 -18.91 3.63
N LEU A 617 13.20 -18.21 2.78
CA LEU A 617 13.50 -18.64 1.40
C LEU A 617 14.33 -19.93 1.32
N ASP A 618 15.13 -20.24 2.34
CA ASP A 618 15.99 -21.44 2.42
C ASP A 618 15.28 -22.63 3.12
N HIS A 619 14.11 -22.43 3.74
CA HIS A 619 13.42 -23.44 4.58
C HIS A 619 11.91 -23.55 4.30
N ASP A 620 11.12 -22.64 4.85
CA ASP A 620 9.64 -22.66 4.80
C ASP A 620 9.07 -22.58 3.37
N ALA A 621 9.77 -21.86 2.49
CA ALA A 621 9.40 -21.70 1.09
C ALA A 621 9.87 -22.85 0.18
N ASP A 622 10.95 -23.54 0.56
CA ASP A 622 11.64 -24.57 -0.23
C ASP A 622 11.47 -25.95 0.41
N ARG A 623 10.24 -26.47 0.31
CA ARG A 623 9.80 -27.73 0.93
C ARG A 623 10.71 -28.93 0.62
N ASP A 624 11.37 -28.93 -0.54
CA ASP A 624 12.13 -30.05 -1.08
C ASP A 624 13.67 -29.80 -1.11
N GLY A 625 14.15 -28.67 -0.57
CA GLY A 625 15.59 -28.33 -0.55
C GLY A 625 16.20 -28.09 -1.95
N THR A 626 15.38 -27.63 -2.89
CA THR A 626 15.73 -27.41 -4.30
C THR A 626 16.30 -26.02 -4.57
N GLY A 627 15.95 -25.04 -3.73
CA GLY A 627 16.09 -23.60 -3.93
C GLY A 627 14.82 -22.92 -4.47
N TYR A 628 13.78 -23.68 -4.86
CA TYR A 628 12.53 -23.13 -5.39
C TYR A 628 11.59 -22.67 -4.28
N VAL A 629 10.92 -21.54 -4.52
CA VAL A 629 9.83 -21.02 -3.69
C VAL A 629 8.51 -21.57 -4.21
N TRP A 630 7.84 -22.38 -3.39
CA TRP A 630 6.60 -23.07 -3.73
C TRP A 630 5.35 -22.28 -3.30
N SER A 631 4.56 -21.85 -4.28
CA SER A 631 3.22 -21.30 -4.03
C SER A 631 2.23 -22.42 -3.72
N THR A 632 1.52 -22.30 -2.61
CA THR A 632 0.43 -23.21 -2.26
C THR A 632 -0.93 -22.71 -2.76
N ARG A 633 -1.95 -23.58 -2.80
CA ARG A 633 -3.33 -23.16 -3.06
C ARG A 633 -3.99 -22.67 -1.76
N ARG A 634 -4.61 -21.50 -1.79
CA ARG A 634 -5.41 -21.01 -0.65
C ARG A 634 -6.76 -21.77 -0.56
N PRO A 635 -7.18 -22.21 0.64
CA PRO A 635 -8.42 -22.98 0.83
C PRO A 635 -9.67 -22.08 0.93
N THR A 636 -9.78 -21.07 0.07
CA THR A 636 -10.87 -20.08 0.11
C THR A 636 -11.82 -20.23 -1.08
N ARG A 637 -13.12 -19.98 -0.87
CA ARG A 637 -14.15 -20.02 -1.93
C ARG A 637 -14.05 -18.82 -2.89
N THR A 638 -13.48 -17.72 -2.42
CA THR A 638 -13.26 -16.45 -3.11
C THR A 638 -11.88 -15.89 -2.73
N GLY A 639 -11.31 -15.03 -3.58
CA GLY A 639 -10.00 -14.41 -3.35
C GLY A 639 -8.82 -15.15 -4.00
N PRO A 640 -7.58 -14.73 -3.69
CA PRO A 640 -6.34 -15.24 -4.31
C PRO A 640 -6.23 -16.76 -4.26
N GLN A 641 -6.08 -17.42 -5.41
CA GLN A 641 -5.90 -18.88 -5.49
C GLN A 641 -4.44 -19.31 -5.26
N ASN A 642 -3.47 -18.42 -5.56
CA ASN A 642 -2.04 -18.65 -5.42
C ASN A 642 -1.33 -17.43 -4.78
N GLU A 643 -0.02 -17.54 -4.55
CA GLU A 643 0.80 -16.55 -3.83
C GLU A 643 1.64 -15.65 -4.77
N SER A 644 1.40 -15.70 -6.08
CA SER A 644 1.90 -14.70 -7.05
C SER A 644 1.05 -13.43 -7.00
N TRP A 645 1.41 -12.44 -7.81
CA TRP A 645 0.54 -11.31 -8.15
C TRP A 645 -0.57 -11.76 -9.12
N ARG A 646 -0.28 -12.68 -10.05
CA ARG A 646 -1.27 -13.31 -10.94
C ARG A 646 -2.03 -14.42 -10.22
N ASN A 647 -2.89 -14.01 -9.28
CA ASN A 647 -3.54 -14.89 -8.30
C ASN A 647 -5.05 -15.09 -8.48
N SER A 648 -5.66 -14.63 -9.58
CA SER A 648 -7.03 -15.03 -9.93
C SER A 648 -7.07 -16.48 -10.41
N ALA A 649 -8.25 -17.12 -10.40
CA ALA A 649 -8.39 -18.56 -10.62
C ALA A 649 -7.73 -19.06 -11.91
N ASP A 650 -7.98 -18.38 -13.02
CA ASP A 650 -7.54 -18.79 -14.36
C ASP A 650 -6.22 -18.12 -14.77
N ALA A 651 -5.49 -17.52 -13.83
CA ALA A 651 -4.30 -16.73 -14.13
C ALA A 651 -3.07 -17.59 -14.47
N ILE A 652 -2.95 -18.77 -13.87
CA ILE A 652 -1.83 -19.69 -14.05
C ILE A 652 -2.42 -21.00 -14.57
N CYS A 653 -2.36 -21.20 -15.89
CA CYS A 653 -2.91 -22.35 -16.61
C CYS A 653 -1.93 -22.83 -17.71
N PHE A 654 -2.22 -23.99 -18.29
CA PHE A 654 -1.53 -24.48 -19.50
C PHE A 654 -2.04 -23.77 -20.77
N ALA A 655 -1.33 -23.87 -21.89
CA ALA A 655 -1.65 -23.07 -23.09
C ALA A 655 -3.04 -23.42 -23.71
N ASP A 656 -3.55 -24.61 -23.44
CA ASP A 656 -4.88 -25.12 -23.81
C ASP A 656 -5.98 -24.78 -22.78
N GLY A 657 -5.64 -24.08 -21.70
CA GLY A 657 -6.54 -23.60 -20.65
C GLY A 657 -6.81 -24.58 -19.51
N HIS A 658 -6.17 -25.76 -19.46
CA HIS A 658 -6.40 -26.66 -18.32
C HIS A 658 -5.75 -26.12 -17.03
N PRO A 659 -6.42 -26.25 -15.87
CA PRO A 659 -5.91 -25.75 -14.60
C PRO A 659 -4.81 -26.67 -14.04
N PRO A 660 -3.80 -26.12 -13.35
CA PRO A 660 -2.69 -26.89 -12.82
C PRO A 660 -2.97 -27.53 -11.46
N THR A 661 -2.11 -28.46 -11.07
CA THR A 661 -2.05 -28.98 -9.70
C THR A 661 -1.11 -28.15 -8.83
N TYR A 662 -1.38 -28.10 -7.52
CA TYR A 662 -0.59 -27.33 -6.55
C TYR A 662 0.19 -28.26 -5.61
N PRO A 663 1.36 -27.85 -5.08
CA PRO A 663 1.97 -26.51 -5.19
C PRO A 663 2.67 -26.24 -6.53
N LEU A 664 2.95 -24.96 -6.78
CA LEU A 664 3.57 -24.45 -8.02
C LEU A 664 4.82 -23.63 -7.73
N ALA A 665 5.92 -23.93 -8.41
CA ALA A 665 7.07 -23.04 -8.52
C ALA A 665 6.81 -22.06 -9.68
N ILE A 666 6.32 -20.85 -9.38
CA ILE A 666 5.95 -19.83 -10.39
C ILE A 666 7.19 -19.00 -10.76
N CYS A 667 7.41 -18.71 -12.05
CA CYS A 667 8.74 -18.37 -12.57
C CYS A 667 9.30 -17.03 -12.05
N GLU A 668 8.52 -15.95 -12.00
CA GLU A 668 9.00 -14.63 -11.52
C GLU A 668 9.44 -14.68 -10.06
N ILE A 669 8.78 -15.50 -9.23
CA ILE A 669 9.10 -15.70 -7.82
C ILE A 669 10.49 -16.34 -7.68
N GLN A 670 10.86 -17.27 -8.57
CA GLN A 670 12.20 -17.86 -8.60
C GLN A 670 13.26 -16.83 -9.01
N GLY A 671 12.91 -15.95 -9.96
CA GLY A 671 13.71 -14.79 -10.33
C GLY A 671 14.00 -13.87 -9.13
N TYR A 672 12.97 -13.51 -8.36
CA TYR A 672 13.14 -12.69 -7.15
C TYR A 672 13.94 -13.42 -6.07
N ALA A 673 13.72 -14.73 -5.86
CA ALA A 673 14.48 -15.54 -4.91
C ALA A 673 15.97 -15.68 -5.30
N PHE A 674 16.30 -15.62 -6.59
CA PHE A 674 17.67 -15.51 -7.10
C PHE A 674 18.26 -14.13 -6.81
N GLU A 675 17.58 -13.04 -7.20
CA GLU A 675 18.11 -11.67 -7.03
C GLU A 675 18.27 -11.31 -5.55
N ALA A 676 17.32 -11.69 -4.69
CA ALA A 676 17.39 -11.49 -3.24
C ALA A 676 18.65 -12.13 -2.63
N ARG A 677 19.00 -13.37 -3.01
CA ARG A 677 20.25 -14.01 -2.56
C ARG A 677 21.50 -13.30 -3.09
N ARG A 678 21.48 -12.80 -4.34
CA ARG A 678 22.59 -12.01 -4.89
C ARG A 678 22.80 -10.70 -4.14
N ARG A 679 21.72 -10.00 -3.79
CA ARG A 679 21.74 -8.73 -3.05
C ARG A 679 22.06 -8.90 -1.57
N ALA A 680 21.49 -9.91 -0.90
CA ALA A 680 21.88 -10.26 0.46
C ALA A 680 23.37 -10.61 0.58
N ALA A 681 23.96 -11.29 -0.42
CA ALA A 681 25.40 -11.54 -0.44
C ALA A 681 26.24 -10.25 -0.50
N ARG A 682 25.82 -9.27 -1.32
CA ARG A 682 26.45 -7.94 -1.38
C ARG A 682 26.37 -7.24 -0.02
N MET A 683 25.20 -7.24 0.61
CA MET A 683 25.00 -6.58 1.90
C MET A 683 25.80 -7.26 3.02
N ALA A 684 25.81 -8.59 3.08
CA ALA A 684 26.60 -9.37 4.04
C ALA A 684 28.10 -9.09 3.96
N ARG A 685 28.64 -9.02 2.73
CA ARG A 685 30.06 -8.74 2.46
C ARG A 685 30.45 -7.28 2.71
N ARG A 686 29.53 -6.31 2.58
CA ARG A 686 29.83 -4.86 2.72
C ARG A 686 29.46 -4.24 4.07
N PHE A 687 28.44 -4.76 4.76
CA PHE A 687 27.83 -4.07 5.90
C PHE A 687 27.71 -4.91 7.18
N TRP A 688 27.67 -6.25 7.07
CA TRP A 688 27.43 -7.16 8.20
C TRP A 688 28.63 -8.04 8.58
N ASP A 689 29.81 -7.79 7.99
CA ASP A 689 31.07 -8.50 8.26
C ASP A 689 30.97 -10.04 8.16
N ASP A 690 30.14 -10.54 7.24
CA ASP A 690 29.86 -11.97 7.07
C ASP A 690 30.13 -12.43 5.62
N PRO A 691 31.41 -12.47 5.20
CA PRO A 691 31.78 -12.95 3.86
C PRO A 691 31.48 -14.46 3.70
N GLY A 692 31.47 -15.24 4.78
CA GLY A 692 31.17 -16.67 4.73
C GLY A 692 29.71 -16.95 4.35
N TRP A 693 28.77 -16.16 4.90
CA TRP A 693 27.37 -16.20 4.46
C TRP A 693 27.20 -15.64 3.06
N ALA A 694 27.89 -14.54 2.72
CA ALA A 694 27.87 -14.01 1.36
C ALA A 694 28.22 -15.07 0.31
N ASP A 695 29.37 -15.74 0.48
CA ASP A 695 29.85 -16.81 -0.41
C ASP A 695 28.88 -18.00 -0.49
N ARG A 696 28.16 -18.31 0.59
CA ARG A 696 27.07 -19.31 0.57
C ARG A 696 25.95 -18.87 -0.37
N LEU A 697 25.42 -17.66 -0.15
CA LEU A 697 24.33 -17.09 -0.96
C LEU A 697 24.70 -16.94 -2.44
N GLU A 698 25.96 -16.67 -2.77
CA GLU A 698 26.42 -16.62 -4.18
C GLU A 698 26.32 -17.98 -4.85
N ARG A 699 26.77 -19.03 -4.16
CA ARG A 699 26.68 -20.42 -4.64
C ARG A 699 25.24 -20.91 -4.71
N ASP A 700 24.39 -20.51 -3.76
CA ASP A 700 22.99 -20.91 -3.69
C ASP A 700 22.19 -20.25 -4.83
N ALA A 701 22.41 -18.95 -5.09
CA ALA A 701 21.87 -18.26 -6.25
C ALA A 701 22.34 -18.87 -7.58
N ALA A 702 23.63 -19.22 -7.71
CA ALA A 702 24.14 -19.88 -8.91
C ALA A 702 23.44 -21.24 -9.16
N ARG A 703 23.32 -22.09 -8.12
CA ARG A 703 22.61 -23.37 -8.23
C ARG A 703 21.12 -23.20 -8.57
N LEU A 704 20.45 -22.20 -7.99
CA LEU A 704 19.05 -21.89 -8.33
C LEU A 704 18.91 -21.47 -9.80
N ARG A 705 19.78 -20.58 -10.30
CA ARG A 705 19.76 -20.15 -11.70
C ARG A 705 19.97 -21.32 -12.65
N ASP A 706 21.01 -22.12 -12.43
CA ASP A 706 21.36 -23.23 -13.33
C ASP A 706 20.28 -24.35 -13.27
N ARG A 707 19.59 -24.50 -12.13
CA ARG A 707 18.42 -25.39 -11.99
C ARG A 707 17.20 -24.86 -12.73
N PHE A 708 16.84 -23.59 -12.51
CA PHE A 708 15.75 -22.90 -13.20
C PHE A 708 15.93 -22.97 -14.72
N ASP A 709 17.15 -22.73 -15.20
CA ASP A 709 17.47 -22.75 -16.62
C ASP A 709 17.27 -24.14 -17.26
N ARG A 710 17.41 -25.22 -16.49
CA ARG A 710 17.14 -26.59 -16.93
C ARG A 710 15.65 -26.94 -16.86
N ASP A 711 14.98 -26.64 -15.76
CA ASP A 711 13.63 -27.17 -15.48
C ASP A 711 12.50 -26.33 -16.10
N PHE A 712 12.69 -25.01 -16.22
CA PHE A 712 11.63 -24.11 -16.72
C PHE A 712 11.71 -23.87 -18.24
N TRP A 713 12.82 -24.17 -18.91
CA TRP A 713 12.95 -23.83 -20.33
C TRP A 713 12.24 -24.82 -21.24
N LEU A 714 11.53 -24.31 -22.23
CA LEU A 714 10.78 -25.07 -23.22
C LEU A 714 11.47 -24.91 -24.59
N PRO A 715 12.39 -25.82 -24.98
CA PRO A 715 13.20 -25.66 -26.19
C PRO A 715 12.34 -25.47 -27.45
N ASP A 716 11.28 -26.25 -27.58
CA ASP A 716 10.38 -26.23 -28.75
C ASP A 716 9.46 -25.00 -28.79
N ARG A 717 9.36 -24.25 -27.68
CA ARG A 717 8.58 -23.00 -27.58
C ARG A 717 9.46 -21.75 -27.61
N GLY A 718 10.74 -21.85 -27.24
CA GLY A 718 11.66 -20.69 -27.17
C GLY A 718 11.40 -19.72 -26.02
N HIS A 719 10.77 -20.17 -24.94
CA HIS A 719 10.56 -19.39 -23.72
C HIS A 719 10.62 -20.26 -22.46
N TYR A 720 10.61 -19.61 -21.29
CA TYR A 720 10.42 -20.30 -20.01
C TYR A 720 8.92 -20.55 -19.76
N ALA A 721 8.62 -21.68 -19.12
CA ALA A 721 7.33 -22.02 -18.54
C ALA A 721 6.89 -20.96 -17.51
N VAL A 722 5.59 -20.75 -17.39
CA VAL A 722 5.04 -19.81 -16.38
C VAL A 722 5.18 -20.37 -14.96
N ALA A 723 5.08 -21.68 -14.80
CA ALA A 723 5.34 -22.39 -13.56
C ALA A 723 5.78 -23.83 -13.83
N VAL A 724 6.30 -24.50 -12.79
CA VAL A 724 6.55 -25.95 -12.75
C VAL A 724 5.77 -26.55 -11.57
N GLN A 725 5.09 -27.67 -11.80
CA GLN A 725 4.41 -28.45 -10.78
C GLN A 725 5.37 -29.29 -9.94
N LEU A 726 4.90 -29.79 -8.79
CA LEU A 726 5.70 -30.64 -7.88
C LEU A 726 6.18 -31.96 -8.53
N ASP A 727 5.45 -32.48 -9.51
CA ASP A 727 5.82 -33.66 -10.31
C ASP A 727 6.82 -33.35 -11.44
N GLY A 728 7.24 -32.09 -11.57
CA GLY A 728 8.17 -31.61 -12.60
C GLY A 728 7.51 -31.24 -13.93
N VAL A 729 6.18 -31.27 -14.04
CA VAL A 729 5.48 -30.87 -15.27
C VAL A 729 5.53 -29.34 -15.44
N PRO A 730 6.07 -28.82 -16.57
CA PRO A 730 6.12 -27.38 -16.83
C PRO A 730 4.83 -26.88 -17.51
N LEU A 731 4.33 -25.72 -17.09
CA LEU A 731 3.18 -25.04 -17.70
C LEU A 731 3.63 -24.19 -18.90
N ASP A 732 3.13 -24.52 -20.09
CA ASP A 732 3.61 -23.98 -21.36
C ASP A 732 2.94 -22.69 -21.86
N SER A 733 2.06 -22.08 -21.05
CA SER A 733 1.42 -20.80 -21.36
C SER A 733 2.41 -19.65 -21.59
N LEU A 734 2.27 -18.97 -22.73
CA LEU A 734 3.02 -17.76 -23.05
C LEU A 734 2.41 -16.54 -22.33
N THR A 735 3.18 -15.89 -21.46
CA THR A 735 2.70 -14.89 -20.48
C THR A 735 3.68 -13.74 -20.28
N SER A 736 3.23 -12.64 -19.67
CA SER A 736 4.07 -11.47 -19.36
C SER A 736 5.14 -11.75 -18.29
N ASN A 737 4.90 -12.71 -17.39
CA ASN A 737 5.76 -13.05 -16.24
C ASN A 737 7.24 -13.17 -16.60
N MET A 738 7.53 -13.74 -17.78
CA MET A 738 8.91 -13.95 -18.23
C MET A 738 9.68 -12.64 -18.50
N GLY A 739 8.99 -11.52 -18.73
CA GLY A 739 9.59 -10.19 -18.78
C GLY A 739 10.11 -9.70 -17.42
N GLN A 740 9.56 -10.19 -16.31
CA GLN A 740 10.09 -9.92 -14.97
C GLN A 740 11.42 -10.66 -14.73
N LEU A 741 11.62 -11.85 -15.33
CA LEU A 741 12.89 -12.60 -15.26
C LEU A 741 14.07 -11.81 -15.85
N LEU A 742 13.82 -10.94 -16.84
CA LEU A 742 14.84 -10.05 -17.41
C LEU A 742 15.31 -8.98 -16.41
N CYS A 743 14.49 -8.61 -15.42
CA CYS A 743 14.86 -7.67 -14.36
C CYS A 743 15.90 -8.30 -13.41
N THR A 744 15.65 -9.55 -13.02
CA THR A 744 16.37 -10.23 -11.95
C THR A 744 17.73 -10.79 -12.37
N GLY A 745 17.94 -10.96 -13.68
CA GLY A 745 19.18 -11.50 -14.25
C GLY A 745 19.32 -13.02 -14.12
N ILE A 746 18.22 -13.73 -13.85
CA ILE A 746 18.20 -15.20 -13.82
C ILE A 746 18.25 -15.81 -15.24
N VAL A 747 17.77 -15.09 -16.25
CA VAL A 747 17.74 -15.51 -17.66
C VAL A 747 19.15 -15.74 -18.20
N ALA A 748 19.38 -16.90 -18.83
CA ALA A 748 20.65 -17.16 -19.52
C ALA A 748 20.79 -16.23 -20.75
N PRO A 749 21.95 -15.55 -20.96
CA PRO A 749 22.10 -14.55 -22.02
C PRO A 749 21.73 -15.02 -23.43
N HIS A 750 22.00 -16.29 -23.75
CA HIS A 750 21.71 -16.89 -25.06
C HIS A 750 20.20 -17.13 -25.33
N ARG A 751 19.34 -16.93 -24.33
CA ARG A 751 17.87 -17.11 -24.41
C ARG A 751 17.10 -15.80 -24.45
N ALA A 752 17.73 -14.70 -24.04
CA ALA A 752 17.09 -13.41 -23.92
C ALA A 752 16.47 -12.92 -25.24
N GLU A 753 17.15 -13.10 -26.38
CA GLU A 753 16.64 -12.68 -27.69
C GLU A 753 15.32 -13.39 -28.08
N GLN A 754 15.18 -14.68 -27.77
CA GLN A 754 13.95 -15.45 -28.03
C GLN A 754 12.79 -14.99 -27.14
N MET A 755 13.05 -14.77 -25.85
CA MET A 755 12.06 -14.21 -24.94
C MET A 755 11.59 -12.82 -25.37
N VAL A 756 12.51 -11.96 -25.83
CA VAL A 756 12.18 -10.62 -26.28
C VAL A 756 11.37 -10.64 -27.58
N ALA A 757 11.67 -11.56 -28.51
CA ALA A 757 10.85 -11.77 -29.70
C ALA A 757 9.40 -12.13 -29.35
N HIS A 758 9.21 -13.00 -28.36
CA HIS A 758 7.89 -13.37 -27.85
C HIS A 758 7.17 -12.22 -27.13
N LEU A 759 7.82 -11.50 -26.21
CA LEU A 759 7.25 -10.35 -25.50
C LEU A 759 6.77 -9.25 -26.47
N MET A 760 7.52 -9.04 -27.57
CA MET A 760 7.22 -8.05 -28.59
C MET A 760 6.35 -8.59 -29.76
N SER A 761 5.93 -9.85 -29.69
CA SER A 761 5.04 -10.46 -30.70
C SER A 761 3.63 -9.87 -30.63
N PRO A 762 2.84 -9.90 -31.73
CA PRO A 762 1.44 -9.46 -31.71
C PRO A 762 0.55 -10.19 -30.71
N ALA A 763 0.93 -11.41 -30.28
CA ALA A 763 0.18 -12.18 -29.31
C ALA A 763 0.23 -11.54 -27.91
N LEU A 764 1.40 -11.03 -27.50
CA LEU A 764 1.59 -10.38 -26.20
C LEU A 764 1.53 -8.85 -26.28
N TYR A 765 2.16 -8.21 -27.26
CA TYR A 765 2.23 -6.75 -27.37
C TYR A 765 1.04 -6.17 -28.15
N SER A 766 0.11 -5.53 -27.45
CA SER A 766 -1.13 -4.96 -28.01
C SER A 766 -0.96 -3.62 -28.74
N GLY A 767 0.22 -3.00 -28.68
CA GLY A 767 0.44 -1.61 -29.07
C GLY A 767 0.19 -0.58 -27.97
N TRP A 768 -0.46 -0.98 -26.86
CA TRP A 768 -0.52 -0.22 -25.60
C TRP A 768 0.48 -0.77 -24.56
N GLY A 769 0.73 -2.07 -24.59
CA GLY A 769 1.68 -2.76 -23.73
C GLY A 769 1.62 -4.28 -23.92
N ILE A 770 2.33 -4.99 -23.07
CA ILE A 770 2.38 -6.45 -22.98
C ILE A 770 1.21 -6.93 -22.12
N ARG A 771 0.40 -7.83 -22.67
CA ARG A 771 -0.73 -8.51 -22.02
C ARG A 771 -0.24 -9.55 -21.03
N THR A 772 -1.01 -9.82 -19.98
CA THR A 772 -0.67 -10.89 -19.01
C THR A 772 -0.63 -12.29 -19.60
N LEU A 773 -1.46 -12.56 -20.62
CA LEU A 773 -1.57 -13.83 -21.32
C LEU A 773 -1.61 -13.55 -22.83
N ALA A 774 -0.93 -14.39 -23.62
CA ALA A 774 -0.89 -14.28 -25.07
C ALA A 774 -2.28 -14.45 -25.69
N SER A 775 -2.61 -13.65 -26.71
CA SER A 775 -3.91 -13.68 -27.40
C SER A 775 -4.21 -14.96 -28.19
N THR A 776 -3.28 -15.92 -28.18
CA THR A 776 -3.37 -17.24 -28.80
C THR A 776 -3.66 -18.36 -27.81
N ALA A 777 -3.67 -18.09 -26.49
CA ALA A 777 -4.00 -19.05 -25.46
C ALA A 777 -5.53 -19.24 -25.35
N ALA A 778 -5.99 -20.43 -24.92
CA ALA A 778 -7.41 -20.74 -24.84
C ALA A 778 -8.20 -19.81 -23.89
N ASP A 779 -7.62 -19.50 -22.73
CA ASP A 779 -8.26 -18.65 -21.70
C ASP A 779 -8.11 -17.14 -21.95
N TYR A 780 -7.57 -16.73 -23.11
CA TYR A 780 -7.34 -15.32 -23.37
C TYR A 780 -8.65 -14.51 -23.41
N ASN A 781 -8.70 -13.49 -22.57
CA ASN A 781 -9.78 -12.51 -22.53
C ASN A 781 -9.20 -11.09 -22.39
N PRO A 782 -9.41 -10.17 -23.36
CA PRO A 782 -8.92 -8.79 -23.24
C PRO A 782 -9.53 -8.02 -22.05
N LEU A 783 -10.68 -8.44 -21.53
CA LEU A 783 -11.29 -7.88 -20.32
C LEU A 783 -10.80 -8.58 -19.03
N GLY A 784 -10.06 -9.68 -19.15
CA GLY A 784 -9.66 -10.53 -18.04
C GLY A 784 -8.48 -9.97 -17.22
N HIS A 785 -8.73 -9.75 -15.93
CA HIS A 785 -7.80 -9.19 -14.94
C HIS A 785 -6.37 -9.73 -15.02
N HIS A 786 -6.19 -11.06 -15.11
CA HIS A 786 -4.89 -11.72 -15.30
C HIS A 786 -4.83 -12.61 -16.54
N THR A 787 -5.85 -12.60 -17.40
CA THR A 787 -5.97 -13.45 -18.60
C THR A 787 -5.98 -12.66 -19.91
N GLY A 788 -5.57 -11.39 -19.88
CA GLY A 788 -5.33 -10.61 -21.09
C GLY A 788 -5.15 -9.11 -20.90
N ALA A 789 -5.49 -8.56 -19.74
CA ALA A 789 -5.25 -7.14 -19.42
C ALA A 789 -3.77 -6.72 -19.56
N VAL A 790 -3.55 -5.41 -19.72
CA VAL A 790 -2.22 -4.77 -19.69
C VAL A 790 -2.08 -4.00 -18.38
N TRP A 791 -1.09 -4.38 -17.58
CA TRP A 791 -0.79 -3.73 -16.29
C TRP A 791 0.36 -2.74 -16.47
N PRO A 792 0.15 -1.41 -16.27
CA PRO A 792 1.19 -0.40 -16.46
C PRO A 792 2.41 -0.59 -15.55
N TRP A 793 2.19 -1.01 -14.29
CA TRP A 793 3.28 -1.26 -13.35
C TRP A 793 4.17 -2.41 -13.80
N GLU A 794 3.58 -3.56 -14.18
CA GLU A 794 4.35 -4.71 -14.68
C GLU A 794 5.09 -4.31 -15.94
N ASN A 795 4.43 -3.67 -16.89
CA ASN A 795 5.04 -3.23 -18.14
C ASN A 795 6.21 -2.25 -17.92
N SER A 796 6.16 -1.42 -16.87
CA SER A 796 7.30 -0.58 -16.49
C SER A 796 8.50 -1.40 -15.97
N LEU A 797 8.24 -2.50 -15.25
CA LEU A 797 9.29 -3.46 -14.86
C LEU A 797 9.81 -4.22 -16.09
N ILE A 798 8.95 -4.69 -17.00
CA ILE A 798 9.39 -5.36 -18.23
C ILE A 798 10.24 -4.42 -19.09
N ALA A 799 9.87 -3.15 -19.23
CA ALA A 799 10.69 -2.14 -19.89
C ALA A 799 12.06 -1.96 -19.21
N TRP A 800 12.10 -2.00 -17.87
CA TRP A 800 13.35 -1.98 -17.10
C TRP A 800 14.20 -3.25 -17.26
N GLY A 801 13.58 -4.44 -17.31
CA GLY A 801 14.24 -5.71 -17.59
C GLY A 801 14.82 -5.77 -19.00
N LEU A 802 14.03 -5.40 -20.01
CA LEU A 802 14.48 -5.21 -21.40
C LEU A 802 15.68 -4.26 -21.44
N ARG A 803 15.61 -3.14 -20.71
CA ARG A 803 16.68 -2.16 -20.63
C ARG A 803 17.97 -2.73 -20.03
N ARG A 804 17.88 -3.45 -18.90
CA ARG A 804 19.01 -4.14 -18.23
C ARG A 804 19.63 -5.24 -19.09
N ALA A 805 18.81 -5.95 -19.86
CA ALA A 805 19.25 -6.96 -20.82
C ALA A 805 19.78 -6.38 -22.16
N GLY A 806 19.79 -5.05 -22.32
CA GLY A 806 20.37 -4.35 -23.49
C GLY A 806 19.40 -4.08 -24.66
N PHE A 807 18.13 -4.48 -24.53
CA PHE A 807 17.08 -4.33 -25.55
C PHE A 807 16.44 -2.93 -25.51
N ARG A 808 17.27 -1.91 -25.76
CA ARG A 808 16.92 -0.49 -25.62
C ARG A 808 15.71 -0.07 -26.48
N ALA A 809 15.64 -0.54 -27.73
CA ALA A 809 14.55 -0.20 -28.65
C ALA A 809 13.21 -0.81 -28.18
N GLN A 810 13.23 -2.04 -27.70
CA GLN A 810 12.06 -2.75 -27.18
C GLN A 810 11.56 -2.13 -25.88
N ALA A 811 12.47 -1.79 -24.96
CA ALA A 811 12.16 -1.05 -23.74
C ALA A 811 11.48 0.29 -24.05
N ALA A 812 12.03 1.06 -24.99
CA ALA A 812 11.45 2.33 -25.43
C ALA A 812 10.09 2.18 -26.13
N ARG A 813 9.88 1.09 -26.89
CA ARG A 813 8.59 0.80 -27.53
C ARG A 813 7.48 0.51 -26.50
N VAL A 814 7.77 -0.29 -25.47
CA VAL A 814 6.85 -0.52 -24.34
C VAL A 814 6.59 0.79 -23.57
N ALA A 815 7.63 1.59 -23.32
CA ALA A 815 7.48 2.89 -22.68
C ALA A 815 6.55 3.83 -23.47
N THR A 816 6.76 3.96 -24.78
CA THR A 816 5.95 4.81 -25.66
C THR A 816 4.50 4.34 -25.70
N GLY A 817 4.24 3.02 -25.76
CA GLY A 817 2.88 2.47 -25.70
C GLY A 817 2.11 2.86 -24.43
N LEU A 818 2.75 2.80 -23.27
CA LEU A 818 2.14 3.23 -22.00
C LEU A 818 1.98 4.75 -21.88
N LEU A 819 2.96 5.53 -22.33
CA LEU A 819 2.90 7.00 -22.31
C LEU A 819 1.86 7.55 -23.31
N ASP A 820 1.61 6.82 -24.39
CA ASP A 820 0.46 7.06 -25.28
C ASP A 820 -0.85 6.71 -24.60
N ALA A 821 -0.94 5.57 -23.92
CA ALA A 821 -2.14 5.20 -23.17
C ALA A 821 -2.49 6.25 -22.10
N ALA A 822 -1.49 6.79 -21.40
CA ALA A 822 -1.66 7.82 -20.36
C ALA A 822 -2.37 9.09 -20.86
N ARG A 823 -2.26 9.43 -22.16
CA ARG A 823 -2.99 10.55 -22.79
C ARG A 823 -4.51 10.44 -22.58
N HIS A 824 -5.04 9.22 -22.64
CA HIS A 824 -6.47 8.94 -22.54
C HIS A 824 -6.97 8.87 -21.09
N PHE A 825 -6.04 8.85 -20.12
CA PHE A 825 -6.34 8.86 -18.68
C PHE A 825 -5.85 10.14 -17.99
N GLN A 826 -5.69 11.24 -18.74
CA GLN A 826 -5.25 12.54 -18.22
C GLN A 826 -3.89 12.49 -17.48
N GLY A 827 -3.02 11.55 -17.84
CA GLY A 827 -1.74 11.27 -17.17
C GLY A 827 -1.80 10.22 -16.04
N ARG A 828 -2.99 9.92 -15.49
CA ARG A 828 -3.18 8.92 -14.42
C ARG A 828 -3.46 7.54 -14.97
N LEU A 829 -2.41 6.76 -15.24
CA LEU A 829 -2.56 5.36 -15.65
C LEU A 829 -3.33 4.55 -14.57
N PRO A 830 -4.39 3.79 -14.94
CA PRO A 830 -5.16 2.97 -14.00
C PRO A 830 -4.34 1.77 -13.50
N ALA A 831 -4.86 1.02 -12.53
CA ALA A 831 -4.23 -0.23 -12.08
C ALA A 831 -3.96 -1.20 -13.26
N TYR A 832 -4.92 -1.34 -14.18
CA TYR A 832 -4.76 -2.00 -15.48
C TYR A 832 -5.74 -1.47 -16.53
N LEU A 833 -5.44 -1.73 -17.80
CA LEU A 833 -6.30 -1.44 -18.96
C LEU A 833 -6.53 -2.71 -19.77
N THR A 834 -7.58 -2.74 -20.60
CA THR A 834 -7.97 -3.96 -21.34
C THR A 834 -6.95 -4.35 -22.42
N GLY A 835 -6.82 -5.65 -22.69
CA GLY A 835 -5.89 -6.23 -23.67
C GLY A 835 -6.17 -6.02 -25.16
N TYR A 836 -7.17 -5.21 -25.54
CA TYR A 836 -7.49 -5.01 -26.95
C TYR A 836 -6.31 -4.44 -27.75
N ASP A 837 -6.17 -4.89 -29.01
CA ASP A 837 -5.20 -4.33 -29.94
C ASP A 837 -5.49 -2.85 -30.20
N ARG A 838 -4.43 -2.04 -30.16
CA ARG A 838 -4.45 -0.61 -30.53
C ARG A 838 -4.94 -0.39 -31.96
N ALA A 839 -4.75 -1.37 -32.85
CA ALA A 839 -5.26 -1.34 -34.21
C ALA A 839 -6.79 -1.53 -34.30
N THR A 840 -7.42 -2.12 -33.28
CA THR A 840 -8.86 -2.42 -33.23
C THR A 840 -9.65 -1.31 -32.55
N THR A 841 -9.16 -0.78 -31.41
CA THR A 841 -9.90 0.22 -30.63
C THR A 841 -9.43 1.65 -30.84
N HIS A 842 -8.22 1.87 -31.37
CA HIS A 842 -7.51 3.16 -31.52
C HIS A 842 -7.27 3.98 -30.24
N VAL A 843 -8.04 3.73 -29.16
CA VAL A 843 -7.89 4.24 -27.80
C VAL A 843 -7.77 3.07 -26.81
N PRO A 844 -7.08 3.21 -25.66
CA PRO A 844 -7.07 2.19 -24.62
C PRO A 844 -8.44 2.16 -23.93
N VAL A 845 -9.09 1.00 -23.86
CA VAL A 845 -10.39 0.90 -23.20
C VAL A 845 -10.19 0.75 -21.68
N PRO A 846 -10.81 1.60 -20.84
CA PRO A 846 -10.73 1.50 -19.39
C PRO A 846 -11.38 0.22 -18.87
N HIS A 847 -10.85 -0.34 -17.78
CA HIS A 847 -11.60 -1.25 -16.94
C HIS A 847 -12.28 -0.45 -15.81
N GLY A 848 -13.61 -0.32 -15.88
CA GLY A 848 -14.39 0.69 -15.13
C GLY A 848 -14.39 0.59 -13.60
N PHE A 849 -13.81 -0.48 -13.04
CA PHE A 849 -13.82 -0.80 -11.61
C PHE A 849 -12.40 -0.84 -10.99
N THR A 850 -11.38 -0.31 -11.68
CA THR A 850 -9.98 -0.33 -11.22
C THR A 850 -9.64 0.84 -10.30
N ASP A 851 -8.67 0.62 -9.41
CA ASP A 851 -8.15 1.69 -8.55
C ASP A 851 -7.52 2.82 -9.38
N SER A 852 -7.85 4.05 -9.02
CA SER A 852 -7.22 5.27 -9.53
C SER A 852 -7.34 6.42 -8.50
N PRO A 853 -6.24 6.97 -7.98
CA PRO A 853 -4.86 6.58 -8.26
C PRO A 853 -4.49 5.20 -7.67
N TYR A 854 -3.49 4.56 -8.27
CA TYR A 854 -2.93 3.28 -7.83
C TYR A 854 -1.39 3.36 -7.85
N ALA A 855 -0.73 3.14 -6.71
CA ALA A 855 0.67 3.48 -6.48
C ALA A 855 1.65 2.80 -7.44
N PRO A 856 1.56 1.49 -7.76
CA PRO A 856 2.40 0.89 -8.79
C PRO A 856 2.22 1.49 -10.20
N SER A 857 1.01 1.96 -10.54
CA SER A 857 0.77 2.65 -11.83
C SER A 857 1.22 4.10 -11.80
N ALA A 858 1.10 4.80 -10.67
CA ALA A 858 1.68 6.13 -10.46
C ALA A 858 3.23 6.09 -10.47
N GLY A 859 3.83 4.97 -10.05
CA GLY A 859 5.26 4.69 -10.19
C GLY A 859 5.70 4.31 -11.61
N ALA A 860 4.79 3.86 -12.48
CA ALA A 860 5.15 3.38 -13.81
C ALA A 860 5.87 4.45 -14.66
N PRO A 861 5.40 5.71 -14.80
CA PRO A 861 6.13 6.77 -15.52
C PRO A 861 7.55 7.04 -14.98
N LEU A 862 7.74 6.91 -13.66
CA LEU A 862 9.05 7.08 -13.00
C LEU A 862 10.03 5.98 -13.42
N MET A 863 9.57 4.73 -13.43
CA MET A 863 10.38 3.61 -13.92
C MET A 863 10.64 3.67 -15.44
N LEU A 864 9.66 4.14 -16.22
CA LEU A 864 9.86 4.36 -17.66
C LEU A 864 10.92 5.44 -17.93
N LEU A 865 10.95 6.54 -17.16
CA LEU A 865 12.03 7.53 -17.21
C LEU A 865 13.40 6.93 -16.87
N ARG A 866 13.48 6.12 -15.80
CA ARG A 866 14.69 5.38 -15.44
C ARG A 866 15.17 4.49 -16.59
N ALA A 867 14.27 3.77 -17.27
CA ALA A 867 14.60 2.90 -18.38
C ALA A 867 15.04 3.68 -19.64
N LEU A 868 14.31 4.75 -20.00
CA LEU A 868 14.59 5.60 -21.16
C LEU A 868 15.93 6.36 -21.02
N LEU A 869 16.18 6.97 -19.87
CA LEU A 869 17.44 7.67 -19.60
C LEU A 869 18.60 6.72 -19.22
N GLY A 870 18.29 5.47 -18.89
CA GLY A 870 19.29 4.46 -18.53
C GLY A 870 19.97 4.76 -17.20
N LEU A 871 19.21 5.22 -16.20
CA LEU A 871 19.74 5.67 -14.92
C LEU A 871 20.13 4.47 -14.04
N GLU A 872 21.41 4.38 -13.70
CA GLU A 872 21.94 3.32 -12.83
C GLU A 872 23.01 3.87 -11.85
N PRO A 873 22.92 3.57 -10.54
CA PRO A 873 23.92 3.98 -9.58
C PRO A 873 25.19 3.12 -9.72
N TYR A 874 26.33 3.78 -9.95
CA TYR A 874 27.65 3.16 -10.05
C TYR A 874 28.63 3.87 -9.12
N GLU A 875 28.92 3.24 -7.98
CA GLU A 875 29.69 3.86 -6.88
C GLU A 875 29.14 5.26 -6.57
N ASP A 876 29.99 6.26 -6.38
CA ASP A 876 29.58 7.65 -6.05
C ASP A 876 29.22 8.48 -7.30
N HIS A 877 28.69 7.82 -8.35
CA HIS A 877 28.25 8.43 -9.60
C HIS A 877 26.89 7.88 -10.09
N LEU A 878 26.16 8.71 -10.83
CA LEU A 878 24.99 8.30 -11.61
C LEU A 878 25.43 8.04 -13.05
N ALA A 879 25.31 6.79 -13.51
CA ALA A 879 25.47 6.48 -14.92
C ALA A 879 24.19 6.87 -15.69
N VAL A 880 24.37 7.52 -16.84
CA VAL A 880 23.30 7.94 -17.75
C VAL A 880 23.66 7.46 -19.16
N ASP A 881 22.76 6.71 -19.78
CA ASP A 881 22.98 6.04 -21.07
C ASP A 881 21.69 6.15 -21.90
N ALA A 882 21.28 7.38 -22.18
CA ALA A 882 19.95 7.66 -22.69
C ALA A 882 19.65 6.97 -24.04
N ALA A 883 18.47 6.37 -24.13
CA ALA A 883 17.94 5.65 -25.28
C ALA A 883 16.49 6.11 -25.53
N VAL A 884 16.35 7.40 -25.85
CA VAL A 884 15.06 8.04 -26.09
C VAL A 884 14.67 7.89 -27.57
N PRO A 885 13.48 7.35 -27.89
CA PRO A 885 12.97 7.31 -29.27
C PRO A 885 12.73 8.74 -29.78
N GLU A 886 12.87 8.92 -31.09
CA GLU A 886 12.63 10.19 -31.79
C GLU A 886 11.28 10.83 -31.45
N GLU A 887 10.23 10.01 -31.32
CA GLU A 887 8.85 10.39 -30.98
C GLU A 887 8.70 11.13 -29.63
N LEU A 888 9.62 10.91 -28.69
CA LEU A 888 9.57 11.55 -27.36
C LEU A 888 10.38 12.86 -27.28
N GLY A 889 11.11 13.23 -28.34
CA GLY A 889 11.90 14.47 -28.39
C GLY A 889 13.01 14.53 -27.34
N GLN A 890 13.27 15.71 -26.78
CA GLN A 890 14.22 15.92 -25.68
C GLN A 890 13.55 15.63 -24.32
N ILE A 891 14.32 14.98 -23.44
CA ILE A 891 13.99 14.71 -22.04
C ILE A 891 15.16 15.24 -21.19
N GLU A 892 14.87 16.12 -20.24
CA GLU A 892 15.81 16.58 -19.22
C GLU A 892 15.23 16.23 -17.85
N LEU A 893 15.95 15.45 -17.05
CA LEU A 893 15.61 15.16 -15.67
C LEU A 893 16.70 15.76 -14.78
N LEU A 894 16.35 16.86 -14.10
CA LEU A 894 17.28 17.70 -13.35
C LEU A 894 17.20 17.40 -11.84
N ASP A 895 18.29 17.67 -11.13
CA ASP A 895 18.38 17.56 -9.67
C ASP A 895 18.14 16.12 -9.13
N ILE A 896 18.61 15.09 -9.84
CA ILE A 896 18.51 13.68 -9.44
C ILE A 896 19.39 13.43 -8.22
N ARG A 897 18.76 13.26 -7.05
CA ARG A 897 19.43 13.04 -5.78
C ARG A 897 19.93 11.60 -5.62
N GLY A 898 21.14 11.44 -5.08
CA GLY A 898 21.69 10.14 -4.66
C GLY A 898 22.94 10.30 -3.81
N ARG A 899 23.73 9.22 -3.64
CA ARG A 899 25.02 9.28 -2.91
C ARG A 899 26.05 10.24 -3.54
N TRP A 900 25.91 10.54 -4.84
CA TRP A 900 26.65 11.59 -5.56
C TRP A 900 26.21 13.02 -5.22
N GLY A 901 25.24 13.22 -4.33
CA GLY A 901 24.62 14.52 -4.09
C GLY A 901 23.49 14.75 -5.09
N TYR A 902 23.77 15.47 -6.18
CA TYR A 902 22.83 15.80 -7.26
C TYR A 902 23.48 15.58 -8.64
N ALA A 903 22.70 15.10 -9.60
CA ALA A 903 23.11 14.92 -10.99
C ALA A 903 21.94 15.21 -11.95
N ASP A 904 22.26 15.62 -13.17
CA ASP A 904 21.27 15.81 -14.24
C ASP A 904 21.40 14.70 -15.28
N ALA A 905 20.28 14.25 -15.84
CA ALA A 905 20.25 13.29 -16.93
C ALA A 905 19.53 13.86 -18.15
N LEU A 906 20.19 13.84 -19.30
CA LEU A 906 19.66 14.36 -20.56
C LEU A 906 19.58 13.25 -21.61
N GLY A 907 18.43 13.14 -22.25
CA GLY A 907 18.19 12.28 -23.40
C GLY A 907 17.67 13.10 -24.58
N ARG A 908 18.16 12.81 -25.78
CA ARG A 908 17.62 13.35 -27.03
C ARG A 908 17.08 12.21 -27.88
N GLY A 909 15.84 12.37 -28.34
CA GLY A 909 15.17 11.48 -29.26
C GLY A 909 16.04 11.22 -30.50
N ARG A 910 16.20 9.94 -30.82
CA ARG A 910 16.90 9.47 -32.03
C ARG A 910 16.19 8.26 -32.61
N PRO A 911 16.26 8.04 -33.93
CA PRO A 911 15.84 6.77 -34.50
C PRO A 911 16.73 5.65 -33.93
N PHE A 912 16.09 4.55 -33.49
CA PHE A 912 16.83 3.33 -33.19
C PHE A 912 17.41 2.79 -34.49
N ARG A 913 18.74 2.81 -34.62
CA ARG A 913 19.41 2.07 -35.68
C ARG A 913 19.24 0.58 -35.40
N ASP A 914 18.80 -0.17 -36.41
CA ASP A 914 18.81 -1.62 -36.34
C ASP A 914 20.20 -2.10 -35.93
N ARG A 915 20.23 -3.07 -35.02
CA ARG A 915 21.47 -3.76 -34.67
C ARG A 915 21.94 -4.44 -35.97
N PRO A 916 23.15 -4.19 -36.48
CA PRO A 916 23.64 -4.95 -37.62
C PRO A 916 23.60 -6.43 -37.23
N VAL A 917 22.87 -7.22 -38.02
CA VAL A 917 22.79 -8.68 -37.84
C VAL A 917 24.20 -9.23 -38.01
N PRO A 918 24.73 -10.02 -37.06
CA PRO A 918 26.07 -10.60 -37.15
C PRO A 918 26.28 -11.49 -38.38
#